data_AF-A0A929SHM3-F1
#
_entry.id   AF-A0A929SHM3-F1
#
_cell.length_a   1.000
_cell.length_b   1.000
_cell.length_c   1.000
_cell.angle_alpha   90.00
_cell.angle_beta   90.00
_cell.angle_gamma   90.00
#
_symmetry.space_group_name_H-M   'P 1'
#
loop_
_entity.id
_entity.type
_entity.pdbx_description
1 polymer ?
#
loop_
_entity_poly.entity_id
_entity_poly.type
_entity_poly.pdbx_seq_one_letter_code
_entity_poly.pdbx_strand_id
1 'polypeptide(L)'
;MKRKKVSVAALSLLMLFSFPVLSWAKPQNTEGKWYNHAGKWYFGKDEKELLKGWIVSDGDWYYLDTESGALQSGWLDWQGKKYFLNTVHDGQFGKLLSGWQWIDGYCYYFEGNDAPTKGELKQSGTTVDGYTVDAAGHYVTNGEAVYVAGKGLPGTEGGKAVAGASRNVPSSTGHRHTGGSSFKGQPSDKKESPLADGTYYGTAKEGIYFQEKGANVVKVVVSDGKIASAESVLFKDSSNPVVFAQYRDRFLERVKGLDSMEEVRKSVNNKAGKYYDGLSGATMTLKAHTSALENAVWQAKKKKEGSVSPFSYMDFSVRPEASQSGKTLDLSATRLKLHFPDGQEKEIAPSDFVQYGITMSPADGSPMEENGKEILVHFTQKDMDLDLVSAIVPRAVIRKKYPSAILVQYADGEKEEIPLNQDHFRYTIPAKGKIDSMCILDGKRELQKATYDAASNHWTFSLKDVAHDGFSSWGYELYTVKVDSSQDSSPILSFTLDSHLAKKDYYLGEALKLDDLIVEAHTKEGNTKLYSNWEEAKAAGFTSDPENNTALDSVGEHTVRILYQKGEEKLSQSLSVHVVDASLEMPSKLEIRTKAGELVKTYTFSEEDWKKSEGGIKRIQEHVAKKFKKDWDAKEFTAKAFNKKGEELSTEVSQRRVMFRVQFPNYQSSDFVGNGTFTASFLFTEEDPDEEENPSYIQTFYGESEVKTIHRYNAKVKVLWDSRDKSIVRVADNGTEPGGNKRFWTRATDKIFSALKGKKREELDGVDAVARATYSSHAILEAVKKSIPEE
;
A
#
# COMPACT_ATOMS: atom_id res chain seq x y z
N MET A 1 10.99 -37.71 -55.07
CA MET A 1 9.61 -38.15 -55.34
C MET A 1 9.06 -38.86 -54.11
N LYS A 2 7.93 -38.37 -53.54
CA LYS A 2 6.91 -39.08 -52.73
C LYS A 2 7.42 -39.89 -51.50
N ARG A 3 6.96 -39.70 -50.25
CA ARG A 3 5.57 -39.64 -49.76
C ARG A 3 5.53 -39.16 -48.30
N LYS A 4 4.45 -38.46 -47.96
CA LYS A 4 4.03 -37.98 -46.63
C LYS A 4 3.88 -39.12 -45.62
N LYS A 5 4.20 -38.86 -44.34
CA LYS A 5 3.58 -39.54 -43.19
C LYS A 5 2.70 -38.53 -42.46
N VAL A 6 1.40 -38.80 -42.49
CA VAL A 6 0.38 -38.17 -41.64
C VAL A 6 0.45 -38.88 -40.29
N SER A 7 0.54 -38.13 -39.20
CA SER A 7 0.25 -38.64 -37.86
C SER A 7 -0.96 -37.88 -37.34
N VAL A 8 -2.09 -38.58 -37.26
CA VAL A 8 -3.24 -38.21 -36.46
C VAL A 8 -3.09 -38.99 -35.16
N ALA A 9 -2.94 -38.30 -34.05
CA ALA A 9 -3.16 -38.86 -32.72
C ALA A 9 -3.89 -37.80 -31.90
N ALA A 10 -5.20 -37.79 -32.01
CA ALA A 10 -6.08 -37.29 -30.96
C ALA A 10 -6.07 -38.34 -29.86
N LEU A 11 -5.54 -38.01 -28.68
CA LEU A 11 -5.90 -38.71 -27.45
C LEU A 11 -6.20 -37.66 -26.37
N SER A 12 -7.49 -37.57 -26.13
CA SER A 12 -8.18 -37.01 -24.97
C SER A 12 -7.53 -37.39 -23.64
N LEU A 13 -7.04 -36.40 -22.90
CA LEU A 13 -6.67 -36.56 -21.50
C LEU A 13 -7.90 -36.30 -20.62
N LEU A 14 -8.62 -37.39 -20.30
CA LEU A 14 -9.63 -37.42 -19.24
C LEU A 14 -8.87 -37.58 -17.91
N MET A 15 -8.38 -36.48 -17.34
CA MET A 15 -7.78 -36.47 -16.00
C MET A 15 -8.91 -36.59 -14.97
N LEU A 16 -9.10 -37.81 -14.45
CA LEU A 16 -9.75 -38.06 -13.18
C LEU A 16 -8.88 -37.46 -12.07
N PHE A 17 -9.24 -36.30 -11.54
CA PHE A 17 -8.57 -35.74 -10.37
C PHE A 17 -9.05 -36.45 -9.11
N SER A 18 -8.27 -37.43 -8.67
CA SER A 18 -8.25 -37.88 -7.28
C SER A 18 -7.63 -36.77 -6.44
N PHE A 19 -8.43 -36.11 -5.59
CA PHE A 19 -7.94 -35.07 -4.68
C PHE A 19 -6.92 -35.65 -3.68
N PRO A 20 -5.69 -35.13 -3.59
CA PRO A 20 -4.86 -35.38 -2.42
C PRO A 20 -5.42 -34.57 -1.25
N VAL A 21 -5.57 -35.24 -0.11
CA VAL A 21 -6.01 -34.64 1.15
C VAL A 21 -4.87 -33.78 1.73
N LEU A 22 -5.27 -32.66 2.35
CA LEU A 22 -4.52 -31.73 3.23
C LEU A 22 -3.83 -30.51 2.57
N SER A 23 -4.47 -29.34 2.66
CA SER A 23 -3.88 -28.04 3.06
C SER A 23 -4.88 -26.88 2.88
N TRP A 24 -4.87 -25.90 3.78
CA TRP A 24 -5.58 -24.61 3.70
C TRP A 24 -4.97 -23.65 2.64
N ALA A 25 -4.38 -24.19 1.57
CA ALA A 25 -3.78 -23.40 0.50
C ALA A 25 -4.82 -23.10 -0.59
N LYS A 26 -4.78 -21.87 -1.12
CA LYS A 26 -5.49 -21.53 -2.36
C LYS A 26 -5.11 -22.53 -3.47
N PRO A 27 -6.05 -22.96 -4.34
CA PRO A 27 -5.73 -23.89 -5.40
C PRO A 27 -4.61 -23.33 -6.28
N GLN A 28 -3.65 -24.17 -6.68
CA GLN A 28 -2.54 -23.76 -7.54
C GLN A 28 -3.08 -23.28 -8.90
N ASN A 29 -2.63 -22.13 -9.37
CA ASN A 29 -3.04 -21.58 -10.66
C ASN A 29 -2.73 -22.56 -11.80
N THR A 30 -3.68 -22.69 -12.72
CA THR A 30 -3.48 -23.37 -14.00
C THR A 30 -2.49 -22.58 -14.85
N GLU A 31 -1.52 -23.28 -15.44
CA GLU A 31 -0.50 -22.65 -16.29
C GLU A 31 -1.15 -22.12 -17.59
N GLY A 32 -1.12 -20.80 -17.79
CA GLY A 32 -1.63 -20.14 -18.98
C GLY A 32 -1.93 -18.66 -18.76
N LYS A 33 -2.49 -18.02 -19.78
CA LYS A 33 -2.97 -16.63 -19.73
C LYS A 33 -4.28 -16.47 -20.49
N TRP A 34 -4.99 -15.39 -20.16
CA TRP A 34 -6.25 -15.04 -20.79
C TRP A 34 -6.05 -14.38 -22.16
N TYR A 35 -6.96 -14.70 -23.08
CA TYR A 35 -7.03 -14.19 -24.45
C TYR A 35 -8.43 -13.71 -24.75
N ASN A 36 -8.57 -12.52 -25.32
CA ASN A 36 -9.87 -12.00 -25.74
C ASN A 36 -9.99 -12.03 -27.27
N HIS A 37 -10.99 -12.75 -27.77
CA HIS A 37 -11.34 -12.75 -29.18
C HIS A 37 -12.77 -12.22 -29.35
N ALA A 38 -12.90 -11.02 -29.94
CA ALA A 38 -14.18 -10.39 -30.25
C ALA A 38 -15.15 -10.36 -29.05
N GLY A 39 -14.65 -10.06 -27.84
CA GLY A 39 -15.46 -9.97 -26.63
C GLY A 39 -15.64 -11.28 -25.87
N LYS A 40 -15.19 -12.42 -26.40
CA LYS A 40 -15.17 -13.71 -25.69
C LYS A 40 -13.78 -13.98 -25.13
N TRP A 41 -13.73 -14.52 -23.91
CA TRP A 41 -12.49 -14.85 -23.22
C TRP A 41 -12.15 -16.33 -23.37
N TYR A 42 -10.86 -16.61 -23.51
CA TYR A 42 -10.26 -17.94 -23.62
C TYR A 42 -9.02 -17.99 -22.73
N PHE A 43 -8.56 -19.17 -22.35
CA PHE A 43 -7.36 -19.31 -21.52
C PHE A 43 -6.45 -20.41 -22.11
N GLY A 44 -5.15 -20.17 -22.19
CA GLY A 44 -4.22 -21.12 -22.82
C GLY A 44 -2.76 -20.80 -22.52
N LYS A 45 -1.86 -21.76 -22.80
CA LYS A 45 -0.40 -21.50 -22.73
C LYS A 45 0.03 -20.52 -23.82
N ASP A 46 -0.56 -20.69 -25.01
CA ASP A 46 -0.48 -19.75 -26.10
C ASP A 46 -1.82 -19.71 -26.90
N GLU A 47 -1.91 -18.88 -27.95
CA GLU A 47 -3.13 -18.74 -28.78
C GLU A 47 -3.46 -20.01 -29.62
N LYS A 48 -2.53 -20.97 -29.72
CA LYS A 48 -2.71 -22.24 -30.44
C LYS A 48 -3.10 -23.38 -29.50
N GLU A 49 -2.76 -23.27 -28.21
CA GLU A 49 -3.03 -24.24 -27.16
C GLU A 49 -4.02 -23.70 -26.10
N LEU A 50 -5.27 -23.44 -26.54
CA LEU A 50 -6.36 -23.03 -25.64
C LEU A 50 -6.89 -24.21 -24.82
N LEU A 51 -7.08 -23.99 -23.53
CA LEU A 51 -7.63 -24.94 -22.56
C LEU A 51 -9.17 -24.95 -22.59
N LYS A 52 -9.72 -26.01 -21.99
CA LYS A 52 -11.15 -26.31 -21.90
C LYS A 52 -11.46 -26.91 -20.54
N GLY A 53 -12.68 -26.73 -20.05
CA GLY A 53 -13.11 -27.18 -18.73
C GLY A 53 -12.66 -26.25 -17.59
N TRP A 54 -12.60 -26.79 -16.38
CA TRP A 54 -12.23 -26.04 -15.18
C TRP A 54 -10.77 -25.61 -15.20
N ILE A 55 -10.53 -24.33 -14.87
CA ILE A 55 -9.20 -23.77 -14.65
C ILE A 55 -9.19 -22.93 -13.38
N VAL A 56 -8.00 -22.68 -12.87
CA VAL A 56 -7.75 -21.78 -11.74
C VAL A 56 -6.89 -20.62 -12.23
N SER A 57 -7.40 -19.40 -12.10
CA SER A 57 -6.66 -18.16 -12.39
C SER A 57 -6.70 -17.28 -11.15
N ASP A 58 -5.54 -16.82 -10.70
CA ASP A 58 -5.39 -15.95 -9.52
C ASP A 58 -6.08 -16.51 -8.25
N GLY A 59 -6.08 -17.84 -8.10
CA GLY A 59 -6.68 -18.55 -6.96
C GLY A 59 -8.19 -18.72 -7.02
N ASP A 60 -8.84 -18.29 -8.12
CA ASP A 60 -10.28 -18.42 -8.36
C ASP A 60 -10.56 -19.42 -9.49
N TRP A 61 -11.70 -20.12 -9.40
CA TRP A 61 -12.12 -21.10 -10.39
C TRP A 61 -12.94 -20.47 -11.50
N TYR A 62 -12.70 -20.91 -12.74
CA TYR A 62 -13.43 -20.52 -13.94
C TYR A 62 -13.72 -21.77 -14.77
N TYR A 63 -14.76 -21.70 -15.60
CA TYR A 63 -15.12 -22.80 -16.50
C TYR A 63 -15.06 -22.35 -17.95
N LEU A 64 -14.26 -23.05 -18.75
CA LEU A 64 -14.16 -22.87 -20.19
C LEU A 64 -15.03 -23.93 -20.87
N ASP A 65 -15.84 -23.50 -21.81
CA ASP A 65 -16.70 -24.36 -22.62
C ASP A 65 -15.91 -25.52 -23.25
N THR A 66 -16.41 -26.75 -23.12
CA THR A 66 -15.68 -27.94 -23.56
C THR A 66 -15.62 -28.08 -25.08
N GLU A 67 -16.50 -27.41 -25.82
CA GLU A 67 -16.52 -27.43 -27.28
C GLU A 67 -15.69 -26.28 -27.85
N SER A 68 -16.02 -25.05 -27.47
CA SER A 68 -15.47 -23.82 -28.02
C SER A 68 -14.25 -23.27 -27.27
N GLY A 69 -14.04 -23.64 -26.01
CA GLY A 69 -13.00 -23.08 -25.13
C GLY A 69 -13.32 -21.68 -24.59
N ALA A 70 -14.51 -21.13 -24.88
CA ALA A 70 -14.91 -19.81 -24.41
C ALA A 70 -15.29 -19.85 -22.91
N LEU A 71 -14.95 -18.80 -22.17
CA LEU A 71 -15.33 -18.60 -20.78
C LEU A 71 -16.86 -18.58 -20.63
N GLN A 72 -17.37 -19.44 -19.75
CA GLN A 72 -18.78 -19.50 -19.40
C GLN A 72 -19.12 -18.56 -18.24
N SER A 73 -20.38 -18.14 -18.17
CA SER A 73 -20.96 -17.38 -17.05
C SER A 73 -22.42 -17.83 -16.80
N GLY A 74 -22.96 -17.56 -15.61
CA GLY A 74 -24.30 -17.96 -15.20
C GLY A 74 -24.39 -19.37 -14.64
N TRP A 75 -25.59 -19.96 -14.72
CA TRP A 75 -25.85 -21.32 -14.27
C TRP A 75 -25.06 -22.35 -15.10
N LEU A 76 -24.37 -23.25 -14.41
CA LEU A 76 -23.60 -24.34 -15.00
C LEU A 76 -24.05 -25.69 -14.42
N ASP A 77 -24.52 -26.58 -15.28
CA ASP A 77 -24.73 -27.99 -14.97
C ASP A 77 -23.49 -28.80 -15.40
N TRP A 78 -22.75 -29.34 -14.42
CA TRP A 78 -21.55 -30.12 -14.67
C TRP A 78 -21.57 -31.41 -13.85
N GLN A 79 -21.46 -32.56 -14.54
CA GLN A 79 -21.51 -33.90 -13.93
C GLN A 79 -22.71 -34.14 -13.00
N GLY A 80 -23.88 -33.60 -13.36
CA GLY A 80 -25.12 -33.75 -12.57
C GLY A 80 -25.17 -32.85 -11.34
N LYS A 81 -24.22 -31.93 -11.17
CA LYS A 81 -24.18 -30.93 -10.12
C LYS A 81 -24.33 -29.52 -10.69
N LYS A 82 -24.88 -28.62 -9.89
CA LYS A 82 -25.15 -27.23 -10.27
C LYS A 82 -24.15 -26.28 -9.64
N TYR A 83 -23.66 -25.34 -10.44
CA TYR A 83 -22.75 -24.28 -10.05
C TYR A 83 -23.26 -22.95 -10.59
N PHE A 84 -22.72 -21.85 -10.07
CA PHE A 84 -22.99 -20.52 -10.62
C PHE A 84 -21.70 -19.74 -10.82
N LEU A 85 -21.51 -19.30 -12.06
CA LEU A 85 -20.40 -18.47 -12.49
C LEU A 85 -20.87 -17.02 -12.58
N ASN A 86 -20.11 -16.08 -12.06
CA ASN A 86 -20.51 -14.68 -11.98
C ASN A 86 -20.79 -14.09 -13.38
N THR A 87 -21.96 -13.47 -13.53
CA THR A 87 -22.47 -12.91 -14.79
C THR A 87 -22.16 -11.43 -14.96
N VAL A 88 -21.53 -10.78 -13.96
CA VAL A 88 -21.29 -9.35 -13.95
C VAL A 88 -19.89 -9.01 -14.47
N HIS A 89 -19.82 -8.04 -15.38
CA HIS A 89 -18.57 -7.50 -15.94
C HIS A 89 -17.93 -6.44 -15.02
N ASP A 90 -17.58 -6.84 -13.79
CA ASP A 90 -16.97 -6.00 -12.75
C ASP A 90 -15.51 -6.34 -12.43
N GLY A 91 -14.88 -7.18 -13.27
CA GLY A 91 -13.57 -7.77 -13.02
C GLY A 91 -13.64 -9.17 -12.41
N GLN A 92 -14.83 -9.66 -12.07
CA GLN A 92 -15.05 -11.03 -11.56
C GLN A 92 -15.89 -11.89 -12.52
N PHE A 93 -16.10 -11.45 -13.77
CA PHE A 93 -16.89 -12.19 -14.77
C PHE A 93 -16.38 -13.62 -14.97
N GLY A 94 -17.29 -14.60 -14.96
CA GLY A 94 -17.01 -16.03 -15.11
C GLY A 94 -16.42 -16.72 -13.88
N LYS A 95 -16.18 -16.00 -12.77
CA LYS A 95 -15.68 -16.58 -11.52
C LYS A 95 -16.72 -17.46 -10.85
N LEU A 96 -16.32 -18.64 -10.37
CA LEU A 96 -17.16 -19.53 -9.57
C LEU A 96 -17.55 -18.88 -8.23
N LEU A 97 -18.84 -18.85 -7.94
CA LEU A 97 -19.36 -18.38 -6.67
C LEU A 97 -19.47 -19.50 -5.64
N SER A 98 -19.37 -19.10 -4.37
CA SER A 98 -19.55 -19.98 -3.19
C SER A 98 -20.27 -19.20 -2.09
N GLY A 99 -20.81 -19.90 -1.09
CA GLY A 99 -21.64 -19.33 -0.03
C GLY A 99 -23.03 -18.93 -0.49
N TRP A 100 -23.71 -18.11 0.31
CA TRP A 100 -25.04 -17.57 0.00
C TRP A 100 -24.98 -16.52 -1.11
N GLN A 101 -25.75 -16.72 -2.17
CA GLN A 101 -25.80 -15.83 -3.32
C GLN A 101 -27.25 -15.53 -3.67
N TRP A 102 -27.57 -14.25 -3.86
CA TRP A 102 -28.85 -13.86 -4.46
C TRP A 102 -28.72 -13.92 -5.98
N ILE A 103 -29.60 -14.64 -6.65
CA ILE A 103 -29.64 -14.78 -8.11
C ILE A 103 -31.11 -14.67 -8.56
N ASP A 104 -31.39 -13.75 -9.48
CA ASP A 104 -32.75 -13.49 -10.02
C ASP A 104 -33.86 -13.35 -8.95
N GLY A 105 -33.51 -12.78 -7.79
CA GLY A 105 -34.43 -12.53 -6.69
C GLY A 105 -34.58 -13.67 -5.68
N TYR A 106 -33.98 -14.84 -5.91
CA TYR A 106 -33.93 -15.93 -4.93
C TYR A 106 -32.55 -16.02 -4.27
N CYS A 107 -32.47 -16.56 -3.05
CA CYS A 107 -31.20 -16.80 -2.35
C CYS A 107 -30.82 -18.28 -2.41
N TYR A 108 -29.63 -18.59 -2.89
CA TYR A 108 -29.09 -19.95 -3.06
C TYR A 108 -27.85 -20.12 -2.20
N TYR A 109 -27.61 -21.34 -1.71
CA TYR A 109 -26.36 -21.68 -1.03
C TYR A 109 -25.48 -22.56 -1.90
N PHE A 110 -24.27 -22.08 -2.21
CA PHE A 110 -23.22 -22.86 -2.84
C PHE A 110 -22.19 -23.25 -1.79
N GLU A 111 -21.75 -24.51 -1.77
CA GLU A 111 -20.78 -25.00 -0.79
C GLU A 111 -19.47 -24.19 -0.86
N GLY A 112 -18.94 -23.78 0.29
CA GLY A 112 -17.78 -22.89 0.36
C GLY A 112 -16.69 -23.38 1.32
N ASN A 113 -17.02 -24.33 2.18
CA ASN A 113 -16.19 -24.77 3.29
C ASN A 113 -15.46 -26.08 2.97
N ASP A 114 -16.03 -26.92 2.11
CA ASP A 114 -15.40 -28.17 1.69
C ASP A 114 -14.77 -28.05 0.29
N ALA A 115 -13.47 -28.29 0.21
CA ALA A 115 -12.69 -28.08 -1.01
C ALA A 115 -13.11 -28.98 -2.21
N PRO A 116 -13.42 -30.28 -2.02
CA PRO A 116 -13.85 -31.17 -3.10
C PRO A 116 -15.23 -30.83 -3.67
N THR A 117 -16.08 -30.16 -2.89
CA THR A 117 -17.46 -29.80 -3.29
C THR A 117 -17.65 -28.29 -3.42
N LYS A 118 -16.57 -27.51 -3.46
CA LYS A 118 -16.63 -26.05 -3.50
C LYS A 118 -17.42 -25.56 -4.73
N GLY A 119 -18.38 -24.68 -4.48
CA GLY A 119 -19.26 -24.07 -5.46
C GLY A 119 -20.47 -24.93 -5.85
N GLU A 120 -20.63 -26.13 -5.30
CA GLU A 120 -21.80 -26.98 -5.57
C GLU A 120 -23.05 -26.41 -4.90
N LEU A 121 -24.14 -26.26 -5.66
CA LEU A 121 -25.43 -25.82 -5.15
C LEU A 121 -25.99 -26.86 -4.17
N LYS A 122 -26.32 -26.44 -2.95
CA LYS A 122 -27.08 -27.26 -2.02
C LYS A 122 -28.55 -27.28 -2.45
N GLN A 123 -29.06 -28.48 -2.72
CA GLN A 123 -30.47 -28.71 -3.00
C GLN A 123 -31.06 -29.61 -1.91
N SER A 124 -32.19 -29.20 -1.34
CA SER A 124 -32.88 -29.86 -0.22
C SER A 124 -32.10 -29.95 1.10
N GLY A 125 -32.82 -29.77 2.21
CA GLY A 125 -32.30 -29.98 3.56
C GLY A 125 -31.64 -28.75 4.17
N THR A 126 -30.81 -28.96 5.17
CA THR A 126 -30.20 -27.89 5.98
C THR A 126 -28.76 -27.63 5.55
N THR A 127 -28.40 -26.35 5.41
CA THR A 127 -27.03 -25.89 5.17
C THR A 127 -26.21 -25.98 6.46
N VAL A 128 -24.88 -25.89 6.35
CA VAL A 128 -23.95 -26.01 7.49
C VAL A 128 -24.15 -24.96 8.59
N ASP A 129 -24.76 -23.83 8.25
CA ASP A 129 -25.12 -22.71 9.13
C ASP A 129 -26.58 -22.77 9.60
N GLY A 130 -27.28 -23.88 9.41
CA GLY A 130 -28.58 -24.16 10.03
C GLY A 130 -29.81 -23.68 9.25
N TYR A 131 -29.64 -23.03 8.11
CA TYR A 131 -30.77 -22.61 7.26
C TYR A 131 -31.26 -23.75 6.37
N THR A 132 -32.52 -23.71 5.95
CA THR A 132 -33.10 -24.76 5.10
C THR A 132 -33.24 -24.27 3.67
N VAL A 133 -32.98 -25.15 2.70
CA VAL A 133 -33.21 -24.90 1.27
C VAL A 133 -34.21 -25.90 0.69
N ASP A 134 -35.00 -25.46 -0.29
CA ASP A 134 -35.95 -26.30 -1.01
C ASP A 134 -35.27 -27.19 -2.07
N ALA A 135 -36.07 -27.95 -2.82
CA ALA A 135 -35.58 -28.84 -3.88
C ALA A 135 -34.89 -28.11 -5.05
N ALA A 136 -35.19 -26.83 -5.25
CA ALA A 136 -34.54 -25.98 -6.24
C ALA A 136 -33.29 -25.26 -5.67
N GLY A 137 -33.03 -25.39 -4.37
CA GLY A 137 -31.90 -24.78 -3.67
C GLY A 137 -32.20 -23.38 -3.14
N HIS A 138 -33.45 -22.93 -3.15
CA HIS A 138 -33.83 -21.63 -2.60
C HIS A 138 -33.87 -21.69 -1.08
N TYR A 139 -33.33 -20.67 -0.44
CA TYR A 139 -33.53 -20.45 0.99
C TYR A 139 -35.03 -20.38 1.31
N VAL A 140 -35.46 -21.15 2.31
CA VAL A 140 -36.83 -21.14 2.80
C VAL A 140 -36.92 -20.60 4.23
N THR A 141 -37.93 -19.78 4.47
CA THR A 141 -38.34 -19.36 5.82
C THR A 141 -39.79 -19.76 6.02
N ASN A 142 -40.11 -20.42 7.14
CA ASN A 142 -41.46 -20.92 7.43
C ASN A 142 -42.07 -21.81 6.32
N GLY A 143 -41.22 -22.52 5.56
CA GLY A 143 -41.65 -23.40 4.47
C GLY A 143 -41.88 -22.71 3.12
N GLU A 144 -41.69 -21.39 3.02
CA GLU A 144 -41.81 -20.64 1.76
C GLU A 144 -40.45 -20.13 1.28
N ALA A 145 -40.23 -20.19 -0.05
CA ALA A 145 -39.00 -19.70 -0.67
C ALA A 145 -38.90 -18.18 -0.54
N VAL A 146 -37.76 -17.71 -0.02
CA VAL A 146 -37.51 -16.28 0.15
C VAL A 146 -37.18 -15.66 -1.20
N TYR A 147 -38.08 -14.79 -1.66
CA TYR A 147 -37.95 -14.05 -2.90
C TYR A 147 -37.97 -12.54 -2.66
N VAL A 148 -37.05 -11.82 -3.29
CA VAL A 148 -37.00 -10.36 -3.30
C VAL A 148 -36.79 -9.89 -4.72
N ALA A 149 -37.82 -9.25 -5.30
CA ALA A 149 -37.79 -8.80 -6.68
C ALA A 149 -36.58 -7.89 -6.96
N GLY A 150 -35.82 -8.22 -8.01
CA GLY A 150 -34.65 -7.44 -8.44
C GLY A 150 -33.40 -7.59 -7.56
N LYS A 151 -33.41 -8.47 -6.55
CA LYS A 151 -32.26 -8.71 -5.69
C LYS A 151 -31.32 -9.76 -6.28
N GLY A 152 -30.02 -9.48 -6.26
CA GLY A 152 -28.98 -10.45 -6.63
C GLY A 152 -28.44 -10.31 -8.05
N LEU A 153 -27.57 -11.26 -8.39
CA LEU A 153 -26.93 -11.38 -9.70
C LEU A 153 -27.96 -11.84 -10.76
N PRO A 154 -27.85 -11.39 -12.01
CA PRO A 154 -28.69 -11.92 -13.07
C PRO A 154 -28.29 -13.36 -13.38
N GLY A 155 -29.26 -14.26 -13.55
CA GLY A 155 -29.01 -15.68 -13.83
C GLY A 155 -28.35 -15.96 -15.18
N THR A 156 -28.36 -14.97 -16.09
CA THR A 156 -27.72 -15.02 -17.40
C THR A 156 -26.98 -13.72 -17.73
N GLU A 157 -25.95 -13.81 -18.57
CA GLU A 157 -25.24 -12.65 -19.10
C GLU A 157 -26.21 -11.75 -19.90
N GLY A 158 -26.30 -10.47 -19.53
CA GLY A 158 -27.19 -9.49 -20.17
C GLY A 158 -28.59 -9.35 -19.58
N GLY A 159 -28.91 -10.04 -18.47
CA GLY A 159 -30.07 -9.74 -17.63
C GLY A 159 -31.45 -10.07 -18.21
N LYS A 160 -31.54 -11.03 -19.14
CA LYS A 160 -32.86 -11.55 -19.55
C LYS A 160 -33.36 -12.54 -18.50
N ALA A 161 -34.42 -12.16 -17.79
CA ALA A 161 -35.15 -13.05 -16.90
C ALA A 161 -35.63 -14.29 -17.66
N VAL A 162 -35.42 -15.47 -17.08
CA VAL A 162 -35.99 -16.73 -17.55
C VAL A 162 -37.51 -16.71 -17.35
N ALA A 163 -38.26 -16.60 -18.45
CA ALA A 163 -39.70 -16.81 -18.47
C ALA A 163 -39.98 -18.32 -18.35
N GLY A 164 -40.58 -18.75 -17.24
CA GLY A 164 -40.79 -20.19 -17.01
C GLY A 164 -41.50 -20.61 -15.73
N ALA A 165 -42.55 -19.91 -15.30
CA ALA A 165 -43.56 -20.48 -14.40
C ALA A 165 -44.90 -19.74 -14.62
N SER A 166 -45.74 -20.32 -15.49
CA SER A 166 -47.06 -19.80 -15.84
C SER A 166 -48.11 -20.19 -14.79
N ARG A 167 -48.88 -19.23 -14.26
CA ARG A 167 -50.32 -19.39 -13.96
C ARG A 167 -51.09 -18.07 -14.17
N ASN A 168 -52.14 -18.22 -14.98
CA ASN A 168 -53.16 -17.33 -15.54
C ASN A 168 -53.76 -16.19 -14.69
N VAL A 169 -54.01 -15.05 -15.36
CA VAL A 169 -55.25 -14.24 -15.30
C VAL A 169 -55.54 -13.67 -16.71
N PRO A 170 -56.80 -13.61 -17.20
CA PRO A 170 -57.14 -13.59 -18.62
C PRO A 170 -57.09 -12.22 -19.31
N SER A 171 -56.89 -12.28 -20.63
CA SER A 171 -56.96 -11.19 -21.59
C SER A 171 -58.37 -10.59 -21.73
N SER A 172 -58.45 -9.27 -21.91
CA SER A 172 -59.49 -8.65 -22.74
C SER A 172 -58.87 -8.00 -23.98
N THR A 173 -59.21 -8.60 -25.11
CA THR A 173 -59.26 -8.09 -26.50
C THR A 173 -59.54 -6.59 -26.64
N GLY A 174 -59.04 -5.83 -27.61
CA GLY A 174 -58.26 -6.16 -28.81
C GLY A 174 -58.17 -4.98 -29.79
N HIS A 175 -57.62 -5.30 -30.97
CA HIS A 175 -57.69 -4.59 -32.27
C HIS A 175 -56.73 -3.43 -32.57
N ARG A 176 -55.77 -3.79 -33.43
CA ARG A 176 -55.04 -2.96 -34.40
C ARG A 176 -55.98 -2.10 -35.24
N HIS A 177 -55.54 -0.88 -35.57
CA HIS A 177 -55.55 -0.39 -36.95
C HIS A 177 -54.35 0.53 -37.22
N THR A 178 -53.77 0.35 -38.41
CA THR A 178 -52.69 1.10 -39.05
C THR A 178 -53.26 2.25 -39.88
N GLY A 179 -52.55 3.39 -39.95
CA GLY A 179 -52.81 4.47 -40.92
C GLY A 179 -51.96 5.71 -40.64
N GLY A 180 -51.28 6.23 -41.66
CA GLY A 180 -50.21 7.23 -41.56
C GLY A 180 -50.59 8.70 -41.83
N SER A 181 -49.55 9.54 -41.74
CA SER A 181 -49.33 10.87 -42.35
C SER A 181 -49.79 12.16 -41.65
N SER A 182 -48.77 12.96 -41.28
CA SER A 182 -48.57 14.42 -41.40
C SER A 182 -49.48 15.50 -40.79
N PHE A 183 -48.80 16.30 -39.96
CA PHE A 183 -48.76 17.77 -39.82
C PHE A 183 -49.89 18.60 -39.17
N LYS A 184 -49.44 19.31 -38.12
CA LYS A 184 -49.78 20.68 -37.62
C LYS A 184 -51.03 20.91 -36.76
N GLY A 185 -50.78 21.51 -35.59
CA GLY A 185 -51.73 22.36 -34.86
C GLY A 185 -51.87 22.02 -33.38
N GLN A 186 -51.14 22.73 -32.52
CA GLN A 186 -51.30 22.71 -31.06
C GLN A 186 -52.59 23.46 -30.67
N PRO A 187 -53.32 22.96 -29.64
CA PRO A 187 -53.60 23.80 -28.49
C PRO A 187 -53.06 23.17 -27.20
N SER A 188 -52.70 24.04 -26.27
CA SER A 188 -52.11 23.75 -24.97
C SER A 188 -53.09 23.07 -24.01
N ASP A 189 -52.96 21.76 -23.84
CA ASP A 189 -53.41 21.07 -22.64
C ASP A 189 -52.33 21.19 -21.57
N LYS A 190 -52.64 21.89 -20.47
CA LYS A 190 -51.85 21.81 -19.24
C LYS A 190 -51.93 20.37 -18.72
N LYS A 191 -50.97 19.52 -19.11
CA LYS A 191 -50.66 18.29 -18.38
C LYS A 191 -50.37 18.69 -16.94
N GLU A 192 -51.13 18.17 -15.98
CA GLU A 192 -50.75 18.26 -14.57
C GLU A 192 -49.32 17.77 -14.39
N SER A 193 -48.46 18.63 -13.85
CA SER A 193 -47.04 18.33 -13.68
C SER A 193 -46.86 17.19 -12.66
N PRO A 194 -45.98 16.20 -12.89
CA PRO A 194 -45.92 14.98 -12.09
C PRO A 194 -45.28 15.15 -10.70
N LEU A 195 -44.60 16.28 -10.45
CA LEU A 195 -43.96 16.59 -9.16
C LEU A 195 -44.64 17.80 -8.52
N ALA A 196 -44.79 17.81 -7.19
CA ALA A 196 -45.26 19.00 -6.48
C ALA A 196 -44.13 20.02 -6.34
N ASP A 197 -44.44 21.30 -6.54
CA ASP A 197 -43.47 22.37 -6.37
C ASP A 197 -43.02 22.51 -4.91
N GLY A 198 -41.76 22.88 -4.71
CA GLY A 198 -41.17 23.04 -3.39
C GLY A 198 -39.69 22.68 -3.32
N THR A 199 -39.16 22.68 -2.10
CA THR A 199 -37.79 22.25 -1.81
C THR A 199 -37.82 20.89 -1.14
N TYR A 200 -37.00 19.96 -1.62
CA TYR A 200 -36.89 18.58 -1.14
C TYR A 200 -35.44 18.24 -0.87
N TYR A 201 -35.22 17.41 0.14
CA TYR A 201 -33.89 16.96 0.52
C TYR A 201 -33.81 15.46 0.32
N GLY A 202 -32.97 15.05 -0.64
CA GLY A 202 -32.77 13.66 -1.00
C GLY A 202 -31.57 13.08 -0.29
N THR A 203 -31.72 11.89 0.29
CA THR A 203 -30.64 11.19 0.99
C THR A 203 -30.21 9.97 0.19
N ALA A 204 -28.91 9.85 -0.08
CA ALA A 204 -28.34 8.71 -0.78
C ALA A 204 -28.45 7.43 0.05
N LYS A 205 -28.66 6.29 -0.60
CA LYS A 205 -28.63 4.95 0.03
C LYS A 205 -27.36 4.16 -0.25
N GLU A 206 -26.43 4.78 -0.98
CA GLU A 206 -25.15 4.21 -1.36
C GLU A 206 -24.11 5.32 -1.54
N GLY A 207 -22.84 4.94 -1.61
CA GLY A 207 -21.71 5.87 -1.74
C GLY A 207 -20.40 5.22 -1.34
N ILE A 208 -19.29 5.92 -1.62
CA ILE A 208 -17.94 5.36 -1.42
C ILE A 208 -17.67 5.06 0.05
N TYR A 209 -18.09 5.97 0.92
CA TYR A 209 -17.93 5.86 2.38
C TYR A 209 -19.29 5.83 3.09
N PHE A 210 -20.33 5.28 2.44
CA PHE A 210 -21.69 5.35 2.96
C PHE A 210 -21.83 4.74 4.36
N GLN A 211 -21.30 3.54 4.56
CA GLN A 211 -21.33 2.84 5.85
C GLN A 211 -20.43 3.51 6.90
N GLU A 212 -19.31 4.11 6.50
CA GLU A 212 -18.31 4.69 7.41
C GLU A 212 -18.59 6.16 7.78
N LYS A 213 -19.11 6.95 6.85
CA LYS A 213 -19.26 8.43 6.96
C LYS A 213 -20.68 8.92 6.75
N GLY A 214 -21.54 8.13 6.12
CA GLY A 214 -22.98 8.37 6.04
C GLY A 214 -23.42 8.77 4.65
N ALA A 215 -24.69 9.12 4.53
CA ALA A 215 -25.29 9.48 3.26
C ALA A 215 -24.76 10.80 2.70
N ASN A 216 -24.64 10.86 1.37
CA ASN A 216 -24.64 12.14 0.66
C ASN A 216 -26.07 12.69 0.66
N VAL A 217 -26.22 14.01 0.78
CA VAL A 217 -27.53 14.67 0.77
C VAL A 217 -27.56 15.72 -0.32
N VAL A 218 -28.66 15.78 -1.07
CA VAL A 218 -28.91 16.78 -2.11
C VAL A 218 -30.16 17.59 -1.79
N LYS A 219 -30.11 18.90 -2.04
CA LYS A 219 -31.26 19.79 -2.03
C LYS A 219 -31.76 19.96 -3.46
N VAL A 220 -33.04 19.70 -3.69
CA VAL A 220 -33.70 19.81 -4.99
C VAL A 220 -34.84 20.82 -4.88
N VAL A 221 -34.84 21.83 -5.75
CA VAL A 221 -35.96 22.75 -5.90
C VAL A 221 -36.76 22.33 -7.12
N VAL A 222 -38.05 22.10 -6.95
CA VAL A 222 -39.01 21.79 -8.02
C VAL A 222 -39.87 23.01 -8.27
N SER A 223 -39.95 23.42 -9.54
CA SER A 223 -40.81 24.50 -10.04
C SER A 223 -41.48 24.05 -11.33
N ASP A 224 -42.76 24.35 -11.49
CA ASP A 224 -43.56 23.89 -12.63
C ASP A 224 -43.50 22.35 -12.81
N GLY A 225 -43.36 21.63 -11.68
CA GLY A 225 -43.18 20.18 -11.57
C GLY A 225 -41.95 19.61 -12.27
N LYS A 226 -40.90 20.42 -12.46
CA LYS A 226 -39.58 20.01 -12.94
C LYS A 226 -38.49 20.45 -11.97
N ILE A 227 -37.36 19.76 -11.97
CA ILE A 227 -36.17 20.14 -11.20
C ILE A 227 -35.67 21.50 -11.71
N ALA A 228 -35.85 22.55 -10.92
CA ALA A 228 -35.30 23.88 -11.19
C ALA A 228 -33.82 23.97 -10.80
N SER A 229 -33.46 23.37 -9.66
CA SER A 229 -32.06 23.24 -9.22
C SER A 229 -31.83 21.98 -8.39
N ALA A 230 -30.58 21.53 -8.37
CA ALA A 230 -30.10 20.45 -7.53
C ALA A 230 -28.70 20.80 -7.01
N GLU A 231 -28.50 20.73 -5.71
CA GLU A 231 -27.26 21.14 -5.03
C GLU A 231 -26.87 20.13 -3.96
N SER A 232 -25.58 19.96 -3.71
CA SER A 232 -25.09 19.07 -2.65
C SER A 232 -25.12 19.78 -1.30
N VAL A 233 -25.77 19.16 -0.31
CA VAL A 233 -25.81 19.62 1.08
C VAL A 233 -24.75 18.91 1.92
N LEU A 234 -24.70 17.58 1.84
CA LEU A 234 -23.67 16.76 2.47
C LEU A 234 -22.93 15.97 1.41
N PHE A 235 -21.60 16.04 1.44
CA PHE A 235 -20.72 15.31 0.53
C PHE A 235 -19.71 14.50 1.33
N LYS A 236 -19.90 13.17 1.38
CA LYS A 236 -19.14 12.24 2.24
C LYS A 236 -18.17 11.35 1.45
N ASP A 237 -18.19 11.41 0.12
CA ASP A 237 -17.46 10.51 -0.80
C ASP A 237 -15.95 10.77 -0.95
N SER A 238 -15.36 11.77 -0.29
CA SER A 238 -13.92 12.04 -0.46
C SER A 238 -13.21 12.65 0.74
N SER A 239 -11.93 12.30 0.91
CA SER A 239 -10.94 13.02 1.70
C SER A 239 -10.15 14.06 0.88
N ASN A 240 -10.27 14.02 -0.46
CA ASN A 240 -9.73 15.01 -1.40
C ASN A 240 -10.88 15.62 -2.24
N PRO A 241 -11.60 16.61 -1.68
CA PRO A 241 -12.91 17.02 -2.15
C PRO A 241 -12.92 17.66 -3.55
N VAL A 242 -11.80 18.20 -4.04
CA VAL A 242 -11.79 19.08 -5.22
C VAL A 242 -12.20 18.35 -6.50
N VAL A 243 -11.69 17.14 -6.75
CA VAL A 243 -11.93 16.44 -8.02
C VAL A 243 -13.32 15.82 -8.08
N PHE A 244 -13.73 15.10 -7.03
CA PHE A 244 -15.06 14.46 -7.01
C PHE A 244 -16.20 15.47 -6.86
N ALA A 245 -16.00 16.59 -6.17
CA ALA A 245 -16.96 17.69 -6.13
C ALA A 245 -17.20 18.28 -7.54
N GLN A 246 -16.14 18.46 -8.35
CA GLN A 246 -16.30 18.94 -9.73
C GLN A 246 -17.10 17.99 -10.63
N TYR A 247 -16.96 16.66 -10.42
CA TYR A 247 -17.78 15.68 -11.14
C TYR A 247 -19.24 15.72 -10.68
N ARG A 248 -19.46 15.79 -9.37
CA ARG A 248 -20.77 15.94 -8.73
C ARG A 248 -21.49 17.19 -9.23
N ASP A 249 -20.85 18.35 -9.19
CA ASP A 249 -21.50 19.63 -9.53
C ASP A 249 -21.89 19.66 -11.01
N ARG A 250 -21.01 19.18 -11.90
CA ARG A 250 -21.35 19.00 -13.32
C ARG A 250 -22.47 17.98 -13.54
N PHE A 251 -22.59 16.98 -12.69
CA PHE A 251 -23.67 16.00 -12.75
C PHE A 251 -25.01 16.62 -12.30
N LEU A 252 -25.05 17.29 -11.15
CA LEU A 252 -26.25 17.93 -10.62
C LEU A 252 -26.78 19.02 -11.55
N GLU A 253 -25.90 19.74 -12.25
CA GLU A 253 -26.31 20.72 -13.26
C GLU A 253 -27.08 20.07 -14.42
N ARG A 254 -26.70 18.85 -14.83
CA ARG A 254 -27.33 18.16 -15.97
C ARG A 254 -28.75 17.69 -15.68
N VAL A 255 -29.15 17.56 -14.41
CA VAL A 255 -30.49 17.04 -14.04
C VAL A 255 -31.57 18.11 -14.01
N LYS A 256 -31.22 19.38 -14.24
CA LYS A 256 -32.19 20.48 -14.33
C LYS A 256 -33.16 20.25 -15.49
N GLY A 257 -34.42 20.62 -15.28
CA GLY A 257 -35.52 20.47 -16.22
C GLY A 257 -36.15 19.08 -16.26
N LEU A 258 -35.65 18.11 -15.49
CA LEU A 258 -36.21 16.75 -15.43
C LEU A 258 -37.37 16.66 -14.45
N ASP A 259 -38.30 15.77 -14.75
CA ASP A 259 -39.42 15.38 -13.90
C ASP A 259 -39.34 13.90 -13.44
N SER A 260 -38.30 13.19 -13.91
CA SER A 260 -38.01 11.78 -13.63
C SER A 260 -36.50 11.53 -13.65
N MET A 261 -36.06 10.57 -12.84
CA MET A 261 -34.65 10.15 -12.74
C MET A 261 -34.33 8.89 -13.54
N GLU A 262 -35.29 8.33 -14.26
CA GLU A 262 -35.13 7.02 -14.94
C GLU A 262 -34.01 7.03 -16.00
N GLU A 263 -33.95 8.08 -16.85
CA GLU A 263 -32.89 8.22 -17.86
C GLU A 263 -31.52 8.44 -17.22
N VAL A 264 -31.47 9.18 -16.11
CA VAL A 264 -30.24 9.44 -15.34
C VAL A 264 -29.73 8.14 -14.73
N ARG A 265 -30.60 7.39 -14.03
CA ARG A 265 -30.29 6.07 -13.46
C ARG A 265 -29.78 5.11 -14.52
N LYS A 266 -30.46 5.04 -15.67
CA LYS A 266 -30.04 4.20 -16.79
C LYS A 266 -28.66 4.60 -17.31
N SER A 267 -28.42 5.90 -17.52
CA SER A 267 -27.14 6.42 -18.01
C SER A 267 -25.98 6.13 -17.03
N VAL A 268 -26.19 6.34 -15.74
CA VAL A 268 -25.19 6.07 -14.69
C VAL A 268 -24.92 4.58 -14.54
N ASN A 269 -25.95 3.73 -14.52
CA ASN A 269 -25.81 2.28 -14.38
C ASN A 269 -25.16 1.63 -15.60
N ASN A 270 -25.52 2.09 -16.81
CA ASN A 270 -24.94 1.60 -18.06
C ASN A 270 -23.56 2.20 -18.33
N LYS A 271 -23.10 3.14 -17.50
CA LYS A 271 -21.83 3.85 -17.68
C LYS A 271 -21.70 4.50 -19.06
N ALA A 272 -22.80 5.07 -19.58
CA ALA A 272 -22.86 5.67 -20.91
C ALA A 272 -23.99 6.70 -21.04
N GLY A 273 -23.83 7.66 -21.94
CA GLY A 273 -24.87 8.63 -22.31
C GLY A 273 -24.74 9.95 -21.56
N LYS A 274 -25.66 10.88 -21.86
CA LYS A 274 -25.50 12.31 -21.52
C LYS A 274 -25.27 12.61 -20.02
N TYR A 275 -25.72 11.76 -19.11
CA TYR A 275 -25.54 11.95 -17.67
C TYR A 275 -24.27 11.29 -17.10
N TYR A 276 -23.57 10.49 -17.90
CA TYR A 276 -22.34 9.80 -17.49
C TYR A 276 -21.11 10.24 -18.32
N ASP A 277 -21.30 10.57 -19.59
CA ASP A 277 -20.20 10.91 -20.51
C ASP A 277 -19.42 12.14 -20.03
N GLY A 278 -18.08 12.01 -19.99
CA GLY A 278 -17.18 13.00 -19.41
C GLY A 278 -17.10 13.03 -17.88
N LEU A 279 -17.83 12.12 -17.19
CA LEU A 279 -17.86 12.00 -15.73
C LEU A 279 -17.44 10.61 -15.20
N SER A 280 -16.91 9.74 -16.07
CA SER A 280 -16.62 8.32 -15.77
C SER A 280 -15.66 8.10 -14.59
N GLY A 281 -14.78 9.06 -14.30
CA GLY A 281 -13.86 9.02 -13.16
C GLY A 281 -14.51 9.09 -11.78
N ALA A 282 -15.83 9.31 -11.68
CA ALA A 282 -16.55 9.49 -10.42
C ALA A 282 -17.80 8.59 -10.29
N THR A 283 -17.78 7.39 -10.90
CA THR A 283 -18.95 6.50 -11.01
C THR A 283 -19.72 6.31 -9.70
N MET A 284 -19.05 5.99 -8.59
CA MET A 284 -19.73 5.79 -7.30
C MET A 284 -20.36 7.06 -6.74
N THR A 285 -19.72 8.22 -6.95
CA THR A 285 -20.30 9.52 -6.61
C THR A 285 -21.54 9.82 -7.45
N LEU A 286 -21.52 9.49 -8.74
CA LEU A 286 -22.70 9.65 -9.61
C LEU A 286 -23.86 8.76 -9.14
N LYS A 287 -23.58 7.50 -8.75
CA LYS A 287 -24.59 6.59 -8.19
C LYS A 287 -25.19 7.12 -6.90
N ALA A 288 -24.36 7.53 -5.94
CA ALA A 288 -24.81 8.10 -4.68
C ALA A 288 -25.73 9.31 -4.90
N HIS A 289 -25.34 10.25 -5.77
CA HIS A 289 -26.13 11.43 -6.05
C HIS A 289 -27.37 11.13 -6.89
N THR A 290 -27.34 10.11 -7.75
CA THR A 290 -28.55 9.61 -8.44
C THR A 290 -29.55 9.06 -7.44
N SER A 291 -29.11 8.22 -6.49
CA SER A 291 -29.96 7.67 -5.42
C SER A 291 -30.56 8.79 -4.54
N ALA A 292 -29.76 9.80 -4.19
CA ALA A 292 -30.26 10.96 -3.45
C ALA A 292 -31.31 11.75 -4.24
N LEU A 293 -31.07 12.01 -5.54
CA LEU A 293 -32.05 12.68 -6.41
C LEU A 293 -33.33 11.87 -6.59
N GLU A 294 -33.23 10.54 -6.72
CA GLU A 294 -34.40 9.64 -6.76
C GLU A 294 -35.25 9.78 -5.50
N ASN A 295 -34.62 9.82 -4.32
CA ASN A 295 -35.31 10.03 -3.05
C ASN A 295 -35.99 11.41 -2.99
N ALA A 296 -35.33 12.50 -3.43
CA ALA A 296 -35.93 13.83 -3.48
C ALA A 296 -37.15 13.89 -4.42
N VAL A 297 -37.04 13.28 -5.61
CA VAL A 297 -38.15 13.19 -6.59
C VAL A 297 -39.29 12.33 -6.04
N TRP A 298 -38.99 11.26 -5.31
CA TRP A 298 -40.00 10.44 -4.64
C TRP A 298 -40.77 11.25 -3.59
N GLN A 299 -40.07 12.03 -2.76
CA GLN A 299 -40.72 12.91 -1.77
C GLN A 299 -41.60 13.97 -2.45
N ALA A 300 -41.17 14.54 -3.58
CA ALA A 300 -41.97 15.50 -4.34
C ALA A 300 -43.27 14.90 -4.90
N LYS A 301 -43.26 13.63 -5.27
CA LYS A 301 -44.46 12.88 -5.67
C LYS A 301 -45.38 12.65 -4.47
N LYS A 302 -44.81 12.19 -3.33
CA LYS A 302 -45.56 11.94 -2.09
C LYS A 302 -46.23 13.20 -1.54
N LYS A 303 -45.59 14.36 -1.63
CA LYS A 303 -46.20 15.63 -1.23
C LYS A 303 -47.44 15.98 -2.08
N LYS A 304 -47.42 15.64 -3.38
CA LYS A 304 -48.57 15.81 -4.27
C LYS A 304 -49.76 14.93 -3.84
N GLU A 305 -49.47 13.77 -3.26
CA GLU A 305 -50.46 12.83 -2.71
C GLU A 305 -50.99 13.27 -1.32
N GLY A 306 -50.53 14.40 -0.77
CA GLY A 306 -50.97 14.95 0.51
C GLY A 306 -50.11 14.55 1.72
N SER A 307 -49.00 13.83 1.52
CA SER A 307 -48.08 13.45 2.59
C SER A 307 -47.23 14.64 3.06
N VAL A 308 -47.00 14.73 4.37
CA VAL A 308 -46.11 15.73 4.99
C VAL A 308 -44.91 15.02 5.62
N SER A 309 -43.70 15.41 5.21
CA SER A 309 -42.47 14.88 5.81
C SER A 309 -42.24 15.49 7.21
N PRO A 310 -41.91 14.69 8.24
CA PRO A 310 -41.71 15.18 9.60
C PRO A 310 -40.43 16.02 9.78
N PHE A 311 -39.44 15.84 8.89
CA PHE A 311 -38.21 16.62 8.80
C PHE A 311 -37.72 16.57 7.33
N SER A 312 -36.59 17.19 7.02
CA SER A 312 -35.99 17.25 5.66
C SER A 312 -35.04 16.08 5.40
N TYR A 313 -34.05 15.87 6.27
CA TYR A 313 -33.11 14.75 6.23
C TYR A 313 -32.53 14.50 7.62
N MET A 314 -31.82 13.39 7.78
CA MET A 314 -31.10 13.06 9.00
C MET A 314 -29.66 12.61 8.73
N ASP A 315 -28.77 12.86 9.68
CA ASP A 315 -27.40 12.37 9.68
C ASP A 315 -26.90 12.01 11.10
N PHE A 316 -25.78 11.28 11.19
CA PHE A 316 -25.20 10.93 12.48
C PHE A 316 -24.44 12.11 13.09
N SER A 317 -24.79 12.49 14.31
CA SER A 317 -23.94 13.34 15.16
C SER A 317 -22.99 12.50 16.02
N VAL A 318 -23.46 11.36 16.50
CA VAL A 318 -22.65 10.31 17.13
C VAL A 318 -23.00 8.98 16.48
N ARG A 319 -22.00 8.34 15.86
CA ARG A 319 -22.15 7.02 15.26
C ARG A 319 -22.07 5.93 16.33
N PRO A 320 -22.70 4.76 16.11
CA PRO A 320 -22.37 3.58 16.90
C PRO A 320 -20.87 3.31 16.88
N GLU A 321 -20.35 2.77 17.99
CA GLU A 321 -18.94 2.36 18.03
C GLU A 321 -18.71 1.27 16.97
N ALA A 322 -17.77 1.51 16.05
CA ALA A 322 -17.54 0.63 14.90
C ALA A 322 -16.96 -0.74 15.29
N SER A 323 -16.50 -0.89 16.53
CA SER A 323 -15.93 -2.12 17.06
C SER A 323 -16.42 -2.33 18.47
N GLN A 324 -17.21 -3.37 18.70
CA GLN A 324 -17.82 -3.63 20.00
C GLN A 324 -17.44 -5.01 20.53
N SER A 325 -17.24 -5.10 21.84
CA SER A 325 -17.01 -6.36 22.56
C SER A 325 -18.14 -6.61 23.55
N GLY A 326 -18.58 -7.86 23.65
CA GLY A 326 -19.70 -8.24 24.52
C GLY A 326 -20.66 -9.19 23.82
N LYS A 327 -21.75 -9.54 24.51
CA LYS A 327 -22.76 -10.49 24.00
C LYS A 327 -23.91 -9.84 23.25
N THR A 328 -24.08 -8.53 23.38
CA THR A 328 -25.19 -7.78 22.82
C THR A 328 -24.70 -6.45 22.27
N LEU A 329 -25.39 -5.99 21.22
CA LEU A 329 -25.12 -4.75 20.54
C LEU A 329 -25.48 -3.55 21.43
N ASP A 330 -24.56 -2.60 21.56
CA ASP A 330 -24.77 -1.35 22.29
C ASP A 330 -24.86 -0.19 21.30
N LEU A 331 -26.06 0.36 21.16
CA LEU A 331 -26.37 1.50 20.31
C LEU A 331 -26.80 2.72 21.13
N SER A 332 -26.71 2.66 22.46
CA SER A 332 -27.22 3.67 23.40
C SER A 332 -26.57 5.05 23.24
N ALA A 333 -25.29 5.08 22.83
CA ALA A 333 -24.54 6.31 22.58
C ALA A 333 -24.87 6.97 21.23
N THR A 334 -25.58 6.29 20.33
CA THR A 334 -25.90 6.80 18.98
C THR A 334 -26.72 8.08 19.07
N ARG A 335 -26.40 9.10 18.26
CA ARG A 335 -27.18 10.33 18.14
C ARG A 335 -27.42 10.65 16.69
N LEU A 336 -28.69 10.88 16.34
CA LEU A 336 -29.08 11.38 15.02
C LEU A 336 -29.40 12.86 15.11
N LYS A 337 -29.01 13.62 14.08
CA LYS A 337 -29.42 15.01 13.91
C LYS A 337 -30.46 15.07 12.80
N LEU A 338 -31.62 15.61 13.14
CA LEU A 338 -32.71 15.88 12.23
C LEU A 338 -32.62 17.34 11.76
N HIS A 339 -32.77 17.56 10.47
CA HIS A 339 -32.78 18.88 9.84
C HIS A 339 -34.18 19.19 9.35
N PHE A 340 -34.77 20.31 9.75
CA PHE A 340 -36.15 20.66 9.46
C PHE A 340 -36.27 21.65 8.28
N PRO A 341 -37.45 21.73 7.61
CA PRO A 341 -37.63 22.61 6.46
C PRO A 341 -37.46 24.11 6.75
N ASP A 342 -37.65 24.53 8.00
CA ASP A 342 -37.45 25.90 8.48
C ASP A 342 -35.97 26.21 8.81
N GLY A 343 -35.08 25.23 8.62
CA GLY A 343 -33.65 25.35 8.92
C GLY A 343 -33.29 25.03 10.37
N GLN A 344 -34.24 24.64 11.22
CA GLN A 344 -33.91 24.17 12.56
C GLN A 344 -33.22 22.81 12.51
N GLU A 345 -32.34 22.56 13.47
CA GLU A 345 -31.71 21.26 13.69
C GLU A 345 -32.08 20.73 15.07
N LYS A 346 -32.31 19.42 15.19
CA LYS A 346 -32.52 18.75 16.47
C LYS A 346 -31.71 17.47 16.56
N GLU A 347 -30.85 17.38 17.56
CA GLU A 347 -30.20 16.12 17.92
C GLU A 347 -31.14 15.27 18.79
N ILE A 348 -31.20 13.97 18.52
CA ILE A 348 -32.08 13.02 19.19
C ILE A 348 -31.31 11.75 19.61
N ALA A 349 -31.70 11.19 20.75
CA ALA A 349 -31.18 9.92 21.27
C ALA A 349 -32.08 8.75 20.83
N PRO A 350 -31.65 7.48 20.98
CA PRO A 350 -32.42 6.32 20.54
C PRO A 350 -33.83 6.25 21.17
N SER A 351 -33.99 6.75 22.40
CA SER A 351 -35.28 6.86 23.08
C SER A 351 -36.32 7.72 22.34
N ASP A 352 -35.85 8.68 21.53
CA ASP A 352 -36.72 9.62 20.81
C ASP A 352 -37.04 9.15 19.38
N PHE A 353 -36.36 8.13 18.87
CA PHE A 353 -36.46 7.71 17.46
C PHE A 353 -37.89 7.36 17.05
N VAL A 354 -38.62 6.68 17.93
CA VAL A 354 -40.02 6.26 17.71
C VAL A 354 -40.93 7.47 17.50
N GLN A 355 -40.70 8.59 18.21
CA GLN A 355 -41.47 9.83 18.02
C GLN A 355 -41.36 10.37 16.59
N TYR A 356 -40.22 10.13 15.95
CA TYR A 356 -39.93 10.56 14.59
C TYR A 356 -40.06 9.43 13.57
N GLY A 357 -40.66 8.29 13.93
CA GLY A 357 -40.85 7.11 13.07
C GLY A 357 -39.55 6.45 12.59
N ILE A 358 -38.44 6.68 13.30
CA ILE A 358 -37.14 6.08 13.01
C ILE A 358 -37.05 4.73 13.74
N THR A 359 -36.56 3.72 13.04
CA THR A 359 -36.38 2.35 13.57
C THR A 359 -34.94 1.89 13.40
N MET A 360 -34.50 0.98 14.28
CA MET A 360 -33.15 0.40 14.26
C MET A 360 -33.22 -1.10 14.00
N SER A 361 -32.41 -1.60 13.07
CA SER A 361 -32.33 -3.02 12.75
C SER A 361 -30.90 -3.45 12.41
N PRO A 362 -30.26 -4.34 13.19
CA PRO A 362 -30.74 -4.89 14.46
C PRO A 362 -30.98 -3.80 15.53
N ALA A 363 -31.87 -4.08 16.49
CA ALA A 363 -32.17 -3.16 17.58
C ALA A 363 -31.05 -3.14 18.63
N ASP A 364 -31.04 -2.10 19.46
CA ASP A 364 -30.20 -2.05 20.66
C ASP A 364 -30.44 -3.30 21.54
N GLY A 365 -29.37 -3.88 22.08
CA GLY A 365 -29.41 -5.13 22.84
C GLY A 365 -29.50 -6.42 22.01
N SER A 366 -29.51 -6.35 20.68
CA SER A 366 -29.51 -7.56 19.82
C SER A 366 -28.27 -8.42 20.07
N PRO A 367 -28.36 -9.76 20.05
CA PRO A 367 -27.22 -10.63 20.32
C PRO A 367 -26.08 -10.44 19.29
N MET A 368 -24.85 -10.52 19.78
CA MET A 368 -23.62 -10.47 18.98
C MET A 368 -22.83 -11.77 19.18
N GLU A 369 -22.26 -12.29 18.09
CA GLU A 369 -21.32 -13.40 18.14
C GLU A 369 -19.89 -12.87 18.21
N GLU A 370 -19.07 -13.39 19.14
CA GLU A 370 -17.66 -13.01 19.26
C GLU A 370 -16.91 -13.38 17.97
N ASN A 371 -16.12 -12.43 17.43
CA ASN A 371 -15.46 -12.55 16.13
C ASN A 371 -16.42 -12.88 14.97
N GLY A 372 -17.70 -12.54 15.11
CA GLY A 372 -18.72 -12.68 14.08
C GLY A 372 -18.47 -11.77 12.87
N LYS A 373 -19.28 -11.97 11.82
CA LYS A 373 -19.29 -11.09 10.65
C LYS A 373 -19.70 -9.67 11.05
N GLU A 374 -19.30 -8.70 10.23
CA GLU A 374 -19.75 -7.31 10.34
C GLU A 374 -21.29 -7.25 10.44
N ILE A 375 -21.78 -6.51 11.43
CA ILE A 375 -23.19 -6.26 11.67
C ILE A 375 -23.53 -4.90 11.04
N LEU A 376 -24.45 -4.91 10.08
CA LEU A 376 -24.99 -3.68 9.49
C LEU A 376 -26.23 -3.25 10.25
N VAL A 377 -26.14 -2.10 10.92
CA VAL A 377 -27.26 -1.48 11.63
C VAL A 377 -27.91 -0.44 10.74
N HIS A 378 -29.18 -0.66 10.43
CA HIS A 378 -30.03 0.23 9.63
C HIS A 378 -30.83 1.15 10.54
N PHE A 379 -30.86 2.44 10.20
CA PHE A 379 -31.65 3.49 10.84
C PHE A 379 -32.65 4.02 9.82
N THR A 380 -33.86 3.45 9.84
CA THR A 380 -34.83 3.61 8.75
C THR A 380 -36.00 4.50 9.15
N GLN A 381 -36.37 5.44 8.28
CA GLN A 381 -37.63 6.18 8.30
C GLN A 381 -38.36 5.96 6.97
N LYS A 382 -39.34 5.06 7.00
CA LYS A 382 -40.05 4.55 5.81
C LYS A 382 -40.86 5.62 5.08
N ASP A 383 -41.47 6.56 5.80
CA ASP A 383 -42.36 7.57 5.21
C ASP A 383 -41.60 8.62 4.39
N MET A 384 -40.28 8.69 4.58
CA MET A 384 -39.36 9.53 3.82
C MET A 384 -38.41 8.72 2.92
N ASP A 385 -38.56 7.39 2.92
CA ASP A 385 -37.67 6.45 2.21
C ASP A 385 -36.18 6.64 2.58
N LEU A 386 -35.92 6.90 3.87
CA LEU A 386 -34.58 7.12 4.42
C LEU A 386 -34.05 5.83 5.07
N ASP A 387 -32.78 5.53 4.81
CA ASP A 387 -32.05 4.44 5.44
C ASP A 387 -30.58 4.83 5.61
N LEU A 388 -30.17 5.11 6.85
CA LEU A 388 -28.76 5.28 7.18
C LEU A 388 -28.20 3.96 7.69
N VAL A 389 -26.95 3.63 7.32
CA VAL A 389 -26.31 2.38 7.70
C VAL A 389 -25.01 2.65 8.44
N SER A 390 -24.78 1.89 9.52
CA SER A 390 -23.50 1.84 10.23
C SER A 390 -23.01 0.39 10.32
N ALA A 391 -21.73 0.18 10.01
CA ALA A 391 -21.07 -1.10 10.17
C ALA A 391 -20.45 -1.23 11.57
N ILE A 392 -20.64 -2.39 12.22
CA ILE A 392 -20.11 -2.70 13.54
C ILE A 392 -19.43 -4.06 13.49
N VAL A 393 -18.17 -4.12 13.92
CA VAL A 393 -17.37 -5.35 13.95
C VAL A 393 -17.38 -5.93 15.37
N PRO A 394 -17.92 -7.13 15.59
CA PRO A 394 -17.83 -7.82 16.87
C PRO A 394 -16.39 -8.22 17.17
N ARG A 395 -15.92 -7.96 18.40
CA ARG A 395 -14.60 -8.41 18.88
C ARG A 395 -14.73 -9.31 20.10
N ALA A 396 -13.87 -10.32 20.16
CA ALA A 396 -13.72 -11.14 21.36
C ALA A 396 -13.34 -10.28 22.58
N VAL A 397 -13.89 -10.65 23.74
CA VAL A 397 -13.50 -10.04 25.02
C VAL A 397 -12.10 -10.53 25.38
N ILE A 398 -11.12 -9.62 25.37
CA ILE A 398 -9.75 -9.94 25.76
C ILE A 398 -9.69 -10.09 27.28
N ARG A 399 -9.36 -11.29 27.76
CA ARG A 399 -9.12 -11.57 29.19
C ARG A 399 -7.65 -11.88 29.41
N LYS A 400 -6.99 -11.15 30.30
CA LYS A 400 -5.57 -11.34 30.62
C LYS A 400 -5.41 -12.14 31.91
N LYS A 401 -4.49 -13.09 31.92
CA LYS A 401 -4.05 -13.82 33.13
C LYS A 401 -2.73 -13.24 33.63
N TYR A 402 -2.52 -13.22 34.94
CA TYR A 402 -1.29 -12.74 35.55
C TYR A 402 -0.69 -13.85 36.44
N PRO A 403 0.63 -14.11 36.37
CA PRO A 403 1.30 -15.01 37.29
C PRO A 403 1.23 -14.49 38.72
N SER A 404 1.36 -15.37 39.71
CA SER A 404 1.19 -15.03 41.12
C SER A 404 2.48 -14.60 41.80
N ALA A 405 3.61 -15.22 41.46
CA ALA A 405 4.87 -15.01 42.16
C ALA A 405 6.11 -15.38 41.32
N ILE A 406 7.29 -14.91 41.73
CA ILE A 406 8.59 -15.44 41.32
C ILE A 406 9.25 -16.09 42.54
N LEU A 407 9.67 -17.34 42.42
CA LEU A 407 10.46 -18.03 43.43
C LEU A 407 11.95 -17.91 43.08
N VAL A 408 12.71 -17.31 43.98
CA VAL A 408 14.17 -17.21 43.92
C VAL A 408 14.77 -18.30 44.80
N GLN A 409 15.74 -19.04 44.27
CA GLN A 409 16.48 -20.06 45.01
C GLN A 409 17.97 -19.69 45.04
N TYR A 410 18.51 -19.56 46.24
CA TYR A 410 19.92 -19.22 46.48
C TYR A 410 20.78 -20.48 46.59
N ALA A 411 22.09 -20.31 46.36
CA ALA A 411 23.06 -21.41 46.35
C ALA A 411 23.27 -22.07 47.72
N ASP A 412 22.95 -21.37 48.81
CA ASP A 412 22.93 -21.90 50.19
C ASP A 412 21.66 -22.71 50.52
N GLY A 413 20.69 -22.75 49.58
CA GLY A 413 19.41 -23.43 49.72
C GLY A 413 18.26 -22.56 50.22
N GLU A 414 18.49 -21.29 50.57
CA GLU A 414 17.41 -20.35 50.93
C GLU A 414 16.48 -20.10 49.74
N LYS A 415 15.20 -19.86 50.04
CA LYS A 415 14.17 -19.54 49.04
C LYS A 415 13.41 -18.27 49.42
N GLU A 416 13.23 -17.40 48.46
CA GLU A 416 12.46 -16.15 48.60
C GLU A 416 11.38 -16.08 47.53
N GLU A 417 10.17 -15.66 47.92
CA GLU A 417 9.03 -15.52 47.00
C GLU A 417 8.70 -14.04 46.80
N ILE A 418 8.69 -13.59 45.55
CA ILE A 418 8.35 -12.22 45.15
C ILE A 418 6.91 -12.22 44.64
N PRO A 419 5.95 -11.56 45.34
CA PRO A 419 4.58 -11.49 44.86
C PRO A 419 4.47 -10.61 43.62
N LEU A 420 3.69 -11.06 42.64
CA LEU A 420 3.44 -10.35 41.39
C LEU A 420 2.04 -9.71 41.39
N ASN A 421 1.88 -8.67 40.59
CA ASN A 421 0.59 -8.01 40.37
C ASN A 421 0.38 -7.67 38.89
N GLN A 422 -0.79 -7.11 38.59
CA GLN A 422 -1.21 -6.80 37.22
C GLN A 422 -0.57 -5.55 36.62
N ASP A 423 0.05 -4.72 37.46
CA ASP A 423 0.54 -3.38 37.10
C ASP A 423 2.04 -3.38 36.76
N HIS A 424 2.77 -4.41 37.19
CA HIS A 424 4.22 -4.49 37.09
C HIS A 424 4.73 -5.80 36.49
N PHE A 425 5.70 -5.68 35.60
CA PHE A 425 6.41 -6.79 34.95
C PHE A 425 7.94 -6.72 35.14
N ARG A 426 8.41 -5.73 35.90
CA ARG A 426 9.83 -5.53 36.22
C ARG A 426 9.97 -5.40 37.72
N TYR A 427 10.88 -6.18 38.28
CA TYR A 427 11.09 -6.28 39.71
C TYR A 427 12.57 -6.06 40.02
N THR A 428 12.87 -5.60 41.22
CA THR A 428 14.24 -5.43 41.70
C THR A 428 14.34 -6.02 43.09
N ILE A 429 15.34 -6.86 43.31
CA ILE A 429 15.61 -7.49 44.61
C ILE A 429 17.01 -7.10 45.08
N PRO A 430 17.23 -6.95 46.40
CA PRO A 430 18.57 -6.72 46.93
C PRO A 430 19.46 -7.95 46.71
N ALA A 431 20.75 -7.73 46.49
CA ALA A 431 21.75 -8.79 46.49
C ALA A 431 21.86 -9.41 47.90
N LYS A 432 21.51 -10.70 48.03
CA LYS A 432 21.58 -11.48 49.28
C LYS A 432 22.58 -12.64 49.23
N GLY A 433 23.22 -12.85 48.09
CA GLY A 433 24.11 -13.98 47.84
C GLY A 433 23.90 -14.56 46.44
N LYS A 434 24.66 -15.61 46.12
CA LYS A 434 24.63 -16.25 44.80
C LYS A 434 23.27 -16.90 44.54
N ILE A 435 22.61 -16.48 43.47
CA ILE A 435 21.34 -17.06 43.00
C ILE A 435 21.65 -18.32 42.16
N ASP A 436 21.02 -19.43 42.52
CA ASP A 436 21.12 -20.70 41.80
C ASP A 436 20.10 -20.77 40.65
N SER A 437 18.83 -20.42 40.93
CA SER A 437 17.78 -20.37 39.91
C SER A 437 16.60 -19.49 40.32
N MET A 438 15.79 -19.09 39.33
CA MET A 438 14.48 -18.49 39.56
C MET A 438 13.41 -19.14 38.68
N CYS A 439 12.18 -19.25 39.17
CA CYS A 439 11.03 -19.64 38.37
C CYS A 439 9.80 -18.77 38.65
N ILE A 440 8.98 -18.55 37.62
CA ILE A 440 7.73 -17.78 37.72
C ILE A 440 6.55 -18.74 37.89
N LEU A 441 5.60 -18.38 38.75
CA LEU A 441 4.56 -19.25 39.27
C LEU A 441 3.15 -18.75 38.94
N ASP A 442 2.22 -19.69 38.78
CA ASP A 442 0.76 -19.47 38.82
C ASP A 442 0.16 -20.33 39.94
N GLY A 443 -0.07 -19.71 41.09
CA GLY A 443 -0.32 -20.41 42.35
C GLY A 443 0.87 -21.30 42.72
N LYS A 444 0.67 -22.62 42.70
CA LYS A 444 1.73 -23.61 42.97
C LYS A 444 2.37 -24.17 41.70
N ARG A 445 1.87 -23.83 40.52
CA ARG A 445 2.34 -24.35 39.24
C ARG A 445 3.54 -23.52 38.78
N GLU A 446 4.68 -24.18 38.55
CA GLU A 446 5.80 -23.57 37.85
C GLU A 446 5.43 -23.35 36.38
N LEU A 447 5.55 -22.11 35.91
CA LEU A 447 5.27 -21.75 34.52
C LEU A 447 6.53 -21.83 33.66
N GLN A 448 7.62 -21.20 34.12
CA GLN A 448 8.84 -21.03 33.35
C GLN A 448 10.03 -20.72 34.27
N LYS A 449 11.21 -21.23 33.93
CA LYS A 449 12.48 -20.86 34.58
C LYS A 449 13.10 -19.63 33.92
N ALA A 450 13.80 -18.83 34.73
CA ALA A 450 14.46 -17.64 34.24
C ALA A 450 15.70 -17.95 33.40
N THR A 451 15.98 -17.08 32.44
CA THR A 451 17.27 -16.99 31.77
C THR A 451 17.98 -15.72 32.24
N TYR A 452 19.24 -15.85 32.64
CA TYR A 452 20.08 -14.70 32.98
C TYR A 452 20.62 -14.04 31.70
N ASP A 453 20.40 -12.74 31.56
CA ASP A 453 20.95 -11.90 30.50
C ASP A 453 22.07 -11.03 31.08
N ALA A 454 23.32 -11.37 30.72
CA ALA A 454 24.51 -10.67 31.19
C ALA A 454 24.61 -9.24 30.64
N ALA A 455 24.14 -8.99 29.42
CA ALA A 455 24.24 -7.66 28.79
C ALA A 455 23.33 -6.63 29.48
N SER A 456 22.14 -7.07 29.91
CA SER A 456 21.20 -6.21 30.63
C SER A 456 21.28 -6.35 32.15
N ASN A 457 22.02 -7.33 32.69
CA ASN A 457 22.07 -7.69 34.11
C ASN A 457 20.66 -7.94 34.70
N HIS A 458 19.84 -8.71 33.98
CA HIS A 458 18.49 -9.10 34.42
C HIS A 458 18.28 -10.61 34.26
N TRP A 459 17.48 -11.16 35.17
CA TRP A 459 16.81 -12.43 34.97
C TRP A 459 15.51 -12.21 34.21
N THR A 460 15.24 -13.03 33.21
CA THR A 460 14.11 -12.86 32.30
C THR A 460 13.24 -14.12 32.23
N PHE A 461 11.92 -13.93 32.17
CA PHE A 461 10.93 -15.00 32.04
C PHE A 461 10.04 -14.72 30.83
N SER A 462 10.14 -15.56 29.80
CA SER A 462 9.26 -15.48 28.63
C SER A 462 8.05 -16.38 28.81
N LEU A 463 6.85 -15.79 28.81
CA LEU A 463 5.57 -16.50 28.86
C LEU A 463 4.88 -16.60 27.49
N LYS A 464 5.57 -16.20 26.42
CA LYS A 464 5.02 -16.16 25.06
C LYS A 464 4.38 -17.48 24.62
N ASP A 465 5.04 -18.59 24.93
CA ASP A 465 4.62 -19.94 24.53
C ASP A 465 4.05 -20.76 25.72
N VAL A 466 3.73 -20.09 26.84
CA VAL A 466 3.22 -20.73 28.06
C VAL A 466 1.70 -20.69 28.07
N ALA A 467 1.07 -21.85 28.24
CA ALA A 467 -0.39 -22.00 28.24
C ALA A 467 -1.09 -21.17 29.35
N HIS A 468 -2.17 -20.47 28.97
CA HIS A 468 -2.98 -19.60 29.83
C HIS A 468 -4.46 -20.04 29.81
N ASP A 469 -4.75 -21.13 30.52
CA ASP A 469 -6.07 -21.80 30.55
C ASP A 469 -7.23 -20.84 30.86
N GLY A 470 -8.16 -20.68 29.91
CA GLY A 470 -9.37 -19.85 30.07
C GLY A 470 -9.16 -18.34 29.87
N PHE A 471 -7.98 -17.90 29.41
CA PHE A 471 -7.65 -16.50 29.13
C PHE A 471 -7.14 -16.33 27.70
N SER A 472 -7.19 -15.10 27.19
CA SER A 472 -6.74 -14.73 25.84
C SER A 472 -5.22 -14.61 25.74
N SER A 473 -4.57 -14.17 26.81
CA SER A 473 -3.11 -14.05 26.89
C SER A 473 -2.65 -13.91 28.34
N TRP A 474 -1.34 -14.01 28.57
CA TRP A 474 -0.74 -13.43 29.77
C TRP A 474 -0.81 -11.90 29.71
N GLY A 475 -0.81 -11.25 30.88
CA GLY A 475 -0.84 -9.80 31.00
C GLY A 475 0.37 -9.13 30.35
N TYR A 476 1.53 -9.76 30.52
CA TYR A 476 2.81 -9.44 29.91
C TYR A 476 3.46 -10.72 29.39
N GLU A 477 4.09 -10.66 28.22
CA GLU A 477 4.85 -11.79 27.66
C GLU A 477 6.22 -11.96 28.32
N LEU A 478 6.80 -10.89 28.87
CA LEU A 478 8.14 -10.88 29.45
C LEU A 478 8.11 -10.28 30.86
N TYR A 479 8.62 -11.02 31.84
CA TYR A 479 8.91 -10.52 33.19
C TYR A 479 10.41 -10.42 33.39
N THR A 480 10.87 -9.42 34.15
CA THR A 480 12.29 -9.25 34.47
C THR A 480 12.52 -9.01 35.96
N VAL A 481 13.65 -9.53 36.46
CA VAL A 481 14.14 -9.28 37.83
C VAL A 481 15.56 -8.76 37.73
N LYS A 482 15.79 -7.56 38.27
CA LYS A 482 17.13 -6.99 38.46
C LYS A 482 17.62 -7.33 39.86
N VAL A 483 18.88 -7.74 39.99
CA VAL A 483 19.54 -7.85 41.30
C VAL A 483 20.28 -6.54 41.56
N ASP A 484 19.91 -5.84 42.62
CA ASP A 484 20.57 -4.61 43.06
C ASP A 484 21.78 -4.94 43.96
N SER A 485 22.97 -4.86 43.36
CA SER A 485 24.26 -5.04 44.04
C SER A 485 24.89 -3.73 44.52
N SER A 486 24.15 -2.61 44.51
CA SER A 486 24.67 -1.29 44.95
C SER A 486 25.14 -1.27 46.41
N GLN A 487 24.53 -2.10 47.26
CA GLN A 487 24.88 -2.22 48.67
C GLN A 487 26.00 -3.23 48.95
N ASP A 488 26.43 -4.02 47.96
CA ASP A 488 27.53 -4.95 48.13
C ASP A 488 28.85 -4.18 48.15
N SER A 489 29.54 -4.14 49.28
CA SER A 489 30.86 -3.49 49.42
C SER A 489 32.04 -4.47 49.38
N SER A 490 31.80 -5.75 49.10
CA SER A 490 32.83 -6.79 49.13
C SER A 490 33.86 -6.62 47.99
N PRO A 491 35.11 -7.13 48.17
CA PRO A 491 36.15 -7.04 47.14
C PRO A 491 35.77 -7.77 45.85
N ILE A 492 36.29 -7.30 44.71
CA ILE A 492 36.14 -7.97 43.42
C ILE A 492 37.07 -9.18 43.38
N LEU A 493 36.50 -10.37 43.23
CA LEU A 493 37.21 -11.65 43.12
C LEU A 493 37.76 -11.87 41.70
N SER A 494 36.97 -11.55 40.68
CA SER A 494 37.34 -11.70 39.27
C SER A 494 36.55 -10.73 38.40
N PHE A 495 37.00 -10.49 37.17
CA PHE A 495 36.22 -9.74 36.19
C PHE A 495 36.50 -10.24 34.77
N THR A 496 35.54 -9.97 33.89
CA THR A 496 35.62 -10.21 32.44
C THR A 496 35.40 -8.91 31.68
N LEU A 497 35.82 -8.88 30.42
CA LEU A 497 35.67 -7.73 29.53
C LEU A 497 34.68 -8.08 28.44
N ASP A 498 33.63 -7.27 28.29
CA ASP A 498 32.77 -7.31 27.13
C ASP A 498 33.09 -6.12 26.21
N SER A 499 33.68 -6.46 25.06
CA SER A 499 34.19 -5.52 24.05
C SER A 499 33.35 -5.48 22.78
N HIS A 500 32.09 -5.96 22.80
CA HIS A 500 31.28 -6.01 21.59
C HIS A 500 30.91 -4.61 21.05
N LEU A 501 30.82 -3.60 21.91
CA LEU A 501 30.58 -2.20 21.53
C LEU A 501 31.87 -1.38 21.43
N ALA A 502 32.96 -1.85 22.03
CA ALA A 502 34.22 -1.13 22.04
C ALA A 502 34.84 -1.04 20.63
N LYS A 503 35.39 0.14 20.30
CA LYS A 503 36.12 0.36 19.04
C LYS A 503 37.38 -0.50 18.99
N LYS A 504 37.55 -1.29 17.93
CA LYS A 504 38.67 -2.23 17.74
C LYS A 504 39.68 -1.80 16.68
N ASP A 505 39.27 -1.00 15.70
CA ASP A 505 40.12 -0.53 14.61
C ASP A 505 40.39 0.97 14.74
N TYR A 506 41.65 1.38 14.64
CA TYR A 506 42.11 2.75 14.86
C TYR A 506 43.01 3.23 13.73
N TYR A 507 43.09 4.54 13.55
CA TYR A 507 44.08 5.14 12.66
C TYR A 507 45.36 5.53 13.42
N LEU A 508 46.50 5.53 12.71
CA LEU A 508 47.78 5.99 13.27
C LEU A 508 47.65 7.41 13.85
N GLY A 509 48.01 7.56 15.13
CA GLY A 509 47.89 8.81 15.90
C GLY A 509 46.50 9.05 16.50
N GLU A 510 45.52 8.17 16.25
CA GLU A 510 44.22 8.25 16.88
C GLU A 510 44.30 7.88 18.37
N ALA A 511 43.53 8.59 19.21
CA ALA A 511 43.46 8.31 20.63
C ALA A 511 42.64 7.04 20.93
N LEU A 512 43.14 6.15 21.77
CA LEU A 512 42.42 4.98 22.28
C LEU A 512 41.08 5.39 22.89
N LYS A 513 39.99 4.69 22.55
CA LYS A 513 38.64 4.95 23.06
C LYS A 513 38.05 3.71 23.72
N LEU A 514 37.95 3.76 25.05
CA LEU A 514 37.36 2.70 25.85
C LEU A 514 35.91 3.00 26.27
N ASP A 515 35.31 4.10 25.84
CA ASP A 515 34.02 4.61 26.33
C ASP A 515 32.94 3.52 26.44
N ASP A 516 32.81 2.67 25.41
CA ASP A 516 31.83 1.59 25.31
C ASP A 516 32.31 0.22 25.82
N LEU A 517 33.44 0.17 26.54
CA LEU A 517 33.94 -1.05 27.17
C LEU A 517 33.12 -1.37 28.43
N ILE A 518 32.54 -2.57 28.48
CA ILE A 518 31.77 -3.06 29.61
C ILE A 518 32.66 -3.98 30.46
N VAL A 519 32.60 -3.79 31.78
CA VAL A 519 33.30 -4.62 32.76
C VAL A 519 32.30 -5.35 33.63
N GLU A 520 32.31 -6.69 33.59
CA GLU A 520 31.53 -7.54 34.49
C GLU A 520 32.43 -8.04 35.61
N ALA A 521 32.19 -7.59 36.84
CA ALA A 521 32.97 -7.93 38.02
C ALA A 521 32.18 -8.83 38.96
N HIS A 522 32.79 -9.94 39.39
CA HIS A 522 32.23 -10.83 40.40
C HIS A 522 32.86 -10.55 41.76
N THR A 523 32.03 -10.37 42.78
CA THR A 523 32.47 -10.06 44.15
C THR A 523 32.70 -11.32 44.97
N LYS A 524 33.40 -11.20 46.11
CA LYS A 524 33.63 -12.33 47.02
C LYS A 524 32.35 -12.90 47.65
N GLU A 525 31.31 -12.09 47.77
CA GLU A 525 29.96 -12.52 48.20
C GLU A 525 29.19 -13.25 47.08
N GLY A 526 29.79 -13.39 45.89
CA GLY A 526 29.19 -14.10 44.76
C GLY A 526 28.19 -13.26 43.96
N ASN A 527 28.18 -11.94 44.14
CA ASN A 527 27.33 -11.04 43.36
C ASN A 527 28.06 -10.55 42.11
N THR A 528 27.28 -10.13 41.11
CA THR A 528 27.81 -9.50 39.90
C THR A 528 27.58 -7.98 39.96
N LYS A 529 28.63 -7.23 39.63
CA LYS A 529 28.60 -5.78 39.40
C LYS A 529 28.94 -5.51 37.95
N LEU A 530 28.00 -4.87 37.26
CA LEU A 530 28.19 -4.45 35.87
C LEU A 530 28.55 -2.97 35.84
N TYR A 531 29.65 -2.64 35.18
CA TYR A 531 30.02 -1.26 34.83
C TYR A 531 29.77 -1.10 33.33
N SER A 532 28.76 -0.33 32.97
CA SER A 532 28.20 -0.29 31.62
C SER A 532 29.03 0.56 30.64
N ASN A 533 30.03 1.28 31.14
CA ASN A 533 30.95 2.09 30.37
C ASN A 533 32.27 2.26 31.13
N TRP A 534 33.28 2.79 30.44
CA TRP A 534 34.61 2.97 31.02
C TRP A 534 34.66 3.98 32.16
N GLU A 535 33.83 5.04 32.14
CA GLU A 535 33.81 6.02 33.22
C GLU A 535 33.32 5.40 34.54
N GLU A 536 32.30 4.54 34.49
CA GLU A 536 31.83 3.76 35.65
C GLU A 536 32.90 2.80 36.16
N ALA A 537 33.56 2.06 35.26
CA ALA A 537 34.64 1.14 35.64
C ALA A 537 35.82 1.91 36.27
N LYS A 538 36.22 3.03 35.67
CA LYS A 538 37.28 3.89 36.20
C LYS A 538 36.93 4.43 37.58
N ALA A 539 35.69 4.89 37.79
CA ALA A 539 35.21 5.35 39.10
C ALA A 539 35.24 4.22 40.15
N ALA A 540 35.10 2.96 39.73
CA ALA A 540 35.20 1.79 40.58
C ALA A 540 36.64 1.33 40.89
N GLY A 541 37.65 1.96 40.27
CA GLY A 541 39.07 1.69 40.50
C GLY A 541 39.76 0.85 39.43
N PHE A 542 39.15 0.68 38.25
CA PHE A 542 39.81 0.08 37.09
C PHE A 542 40.73 1.09 36.39
N THR A 543 41.85 0.60 35.86
CA THR A 543 42.79 1.38 35.04
C THR A 543 43.13 0.64 33.75
N SER A 544 43.67 1.35 32.76
CA SER A 544 44.10 0.77 31.48
C SER A 544 45.56 1.08 31.16
N ASP A 545 46.20 0.19 30.42
CA ASP A 545 47.54 0.36 29.86
C ASP A 545 47.53 -0.09 28.37
N PRO A 546 47.68 0.83 27.40
CA PRO A 546 47.85 2.28 27.57
C PRO A 546 46.60 2.97 28.16
N GLU A 547 46.77 4.17 28.71
CA GLU A 547 45.65 4.93 29.31
C GLU A 547 44.59 5.28 28.25
N ASN A 548 43.30 5.29 28.63
CA ASN A 548 42.24 5.75 27.74
C ASN A 548 42.55 7.17 27.23
N ASN A 549 42.34 7.42 25.94
CA ASN A 549 42.74 8.61 25.19
C ASN A 549 44.24 8.75 24.86
N THR A 550 45.07 7.74 25.09
CA THR A 550 46.47 7.74 24.62
C THR A 550 46.50 7.59 23.09
N ALA A 551 47.33 8.39 22.40
CA ALA A 551 47.54 8.28 20.95
C ALA A 551 48.23 6.97 20.57
N LEU A 552 47.75 6.29 19.53
CA LEU A 552 48.29 5.03 19.04
C LEU A 552 49.31 5.28 17.93
N ASP A 553 50.60 5.25 18.29
CA ASP A 553 51.69 5.79 17.46
C ASP A 553 52.39 4.77 16.55
N SER A 554 51.89 3.53 16.45
CA SER A 554 52.43 2.54 15.52
C SER A 554 51.34 1.68 14.88
N VAL A 555 51.61 1.19 13.66
CA VAL A 555 50.70 0.33 12.88
C VAL A 555 50.82 -1.12 13.34
N GLY A 556 49.69 -1.84 13.40
CA GLY A 556 49.62 -3.27 13.74
C GLY A 556 48.67 -3.58 14.89
N GLU A 557 48.78 -4.79 15.45
CA GLU A 557 48.04 -5.21 16.64
C GLU A 557 48.65 -4.61 17.92
N HIS A 558 47.78 -4.07 18.77
CA HIS A 558 48.13 -3.52 20.08
C HIS A 558 47.31 -4.19 21.16
N THR A 559 47.95 -4.50 22.29
CA THR A 559 47.26 -5.06 23.47
C THR A 559 46.92 -3.94 24.43
N VAL A 560 45.64 -3.81 24.79
CA VAL A 560 45.17 -2.95 25.86
C VAL A 560 44.88 -3.81 27.09
N ARG A 561 45.58 -3.52 28.19
CA ARG A 561 45.43 -4.23 29.46
C ARG A 561 44.49 -3.44 30.37
N ILE A 562 43.48 -4.10 30.90
CA ILE A 562 42.60 -3.58 31.94
C ILE A 562 43.03 -4.17 33.27
N LEU A 563 43.22 -3.30 34.26
CA LEU A 563 43.79 -3.63 35.55
C LEU A 563 42.81 -3.23 36.64
N TYR A 564 42.72 -4.04 37.69
CA TYR A 564 42.02 -3.70 38.91
C TYR A 564 42.95 -3.94 40.10
N GLN A 565 43.17 -2.90 40.91
CA GLN A 565 44.00 -2.99 42.11
C GLN A 565 43.33 -2.27 43.28
N LYS A 566 42.95 -3.05 44.30
CA LYS A 566 42.41 -2.52 45.56
C LYS A 566 42.91 -3.39 46.73
N GLY A 567 43.77 -2.83 47.58
CA GLY A 567 44.47 -3.62 48.60
C GLY A 567 45.55 -4.53 48.00
N GLU A 568 45.60 -5.80 48.41
CA GLU A 568 46.57 -6.80 47.93
C GLU A 568 46.12 -7.52 46.64
N GLU A 569 44.86 -7.37 46.23
CA GLU A 569 44.33 -8.05 45.03
C GLU A 569 44.71 -7.30 43.76
N LYS A 570 45.39 -8.00 42.85
CA LYS A 570 45.74 -7.52 41.51
C LYS A 570 45.10 -8.44 40.48
N LEU A 571 44.15 -7.90 39.74
CA LEU A 571 43.46 -8.60 38.67
C LEU A 571 43.77 -7.92 37.33
N SER A 572 43.79 -8.71 36.26
CA SER A 572 44.13 -8.25 34.91
C SER A 572 43.35 -9.01 33.86
N GLN A 573 42.85 -8.29 32.87
CA GLN A 573 42.34 -8.82 31.60
C GLN A 573 42.91 -7.99 30.45
N SER A 574 42.85 -8.51 29.23
CA SER A 574 43.36 -7.80 28.05
C SER A 574 42.41 -7.91 26.87
N LEU A 575 42.43 -6.90 26.01
CA LEU A 575 41.76 -6.89 24.71
C LEU A 575 42.76 -6.40 23.63
N SER A 576 42.55 -6.81 22.38
CA SER A 576 43.39 -6.37 21.26
C SER A 576 42.68 -5.30 20.42
N VAL A 577 43.44 -4.33 19.93
CA VAL A 577 43.01 -3.32 18.96
C VAL A 577 43.97 -3.31 17.78
N HIS A 578 43.47 -2.96 16.59
CA HIS A 578 44.21 -2.92 15.35
C HIS A 578 44.42 -1.47 14.89
N VAL A 579 45.64 -1.08 14.55
CA VAL A 579 45.98 0.27 14.10
C VAL A 579 46.46 0.26 12.66
N VAL A 580 45.86 1.08 11.79
CA VAL A 580 46.19 1.18 10.36
C VAL A 580 46.61 2.60 9.95
N ASP A 581 47.40 2.72 8.88
CA ASP A 581 47.72 4.01 8.26
C ASP A 581 46.58 4.42 7.31
N ALA A 582 45.74 5.36 7.74
CA ALA A 582 44.60 5.87 6.98
C ALA A 582 44.96 6.33 5.56
N SER A 583 46.19 6.83 5.37
CA SER A 583 46.65 7.33 4.08
C SER A 583 46.89 6.23 3.03
N LEU A 584 46.96 4.97 3.46
CA LEU A 584 47.05 3.81 2.59
C LEU A 584 45.69 3.23 2.22
N GLU A 585 44.65 3.50 3.01
CA GLU A 585 43.26 3.10 2.69
C GLU A 585 42.52 4.17 1.86
N MET A 586 43.06 5.38 1.78
CA MET A 586 42.46 6.47 1.00
C MET A 586 42.59 6.24 -0.53
N PRO A 587 41.48 6.24 -1.28
CA PRO A 587 41.54 6.03 -2.74
C PRO A 587 42.17 7.23 -3.47
N SER A 588 43.21 6.98 -4.26
CA SER A 588 43.83 7.96 -5.16
C SER A 588 43.30 7.84 -6.60
N LYS A 589 42.86 6.64 -6.98
CA LYS A 589 42.35 6.32 -8.32
C LYS A 589 41.19 5.34 -8.23
N LEU A 590 40.18 5.53 -9.08
CA LEU A 590 39.03 4.65 -9.23
C LEU A 590 38.77 4.37 -10.71
N GLU A 591 38.67 3.11 -11.08
CA GLU A 591 38.35 2.65 -12.43
C GLU A 591 37.02 1.90 -12.40
N ILE A 592 36.01 2.46 -13.06
CA ILE A 592 34.74 1.78 -13.28
C ILE A 592 34.88 0.91 -14.52
N ARG A 593 34.52 -0.35 -14.40
CA ARG A 593 34.66 -1.36 -15.45
C ARG A 593 33.38 -2.16 -15.63
N THR A 594 33.25 -2.87 -16.73
CA THR A 594 32.29 -3.97 -16.83
C THR A 594 32.83 -5.22 -16.11
N LYS A 595 31.98 -6.18 -15.73
CA LYS A 595 32.44 -7.47 -15.17
C LYS A 595 33.28 -8.27 -16.17
N ALA A 596 33.13 -8.01 -17.47
CA ALA A 596 33.98 -8.55 -18.52
C ALA A 596 35.39 -7.89 -18.57
N GLY A 597 35.62 -6.84 -17.77
CA GLY A 597 36.92 -6.18 -17.63
C GLY A 597 37.11 -4.93 -18.50
N GLU A 598 36.13 -4.54 -19.32
CA GLU A 598 36.23 -3.35 -20.18
C GLU A 598 36.19 -2.07 -19.33
N LEU A 599 37.10 -1.13 -19.60
CA LEU A 599 37.16 0.14 -18.88
C LEU A 599 36.03 1.07 -19.33
N VAL A 600 35.19 1.50 -18.38
CA VAL A 600 34.08 2.43 -18.61
C VAL A 600 34.52 3.86 -18.36
N LYS A 601 35.15 4.13 -17.21
CA LYS A 601 35.62 5.48 -16.83
C LYS A 601 36.65 5.42 -15.70
N THR A 602 37.58 6.37 -15.69
CA THR A 602 38.59 6.54 -14.64
C THR A 602 38.40 7.86 -13.92
N TYR A 603 38.60 7.85 -12.60
CA TYR A 603 38.64 9.01 -11.74
C TYR A 603 39.93 9.01 -10.94
N THR A 604 40.46 10.20 -10.68
CA THR A 604 41.59 10.44 -9.78
C THR A 604 41.15 11.41 -8.68
N PHE A 605 41.73 11.23 -7.50
CA PHE A 605 41.39 12.02 -6.31
C PHE A 605 42.67 12.39 -5.57
N SER A 606 42.69 13.60 -5.04
CA SER A 606 43.68 14.07 -4.08
C SER A 606 43.17 13.88 -2.65
N GLU A 607 44.06 13.97 -1.67
CA GLU A 607 43.68 14.02 -0.25
C GLU A 607 42.74 15.21 0.05
N GLU A 608 42.92 16.33 -0.65
CA GLU A 608 42.09 17.52 -0.49
C GLU A 608 40.66 17.31 -1.03
N ASP A 609 40.48 16.50 -2.08
CA ASP A 609 39.15 16.14 -2.59
C ASP A 609 38.35 15.35 -1.55
N TRP A 610 38.99 14.43 -0.84
CA TRP A 610 38.35 13.64 0.22
C TRP A 610 38.02 14.48 1.45
N LYS A 611 38.90 15.42 1.81
CA LYS A 611 38.62 16.39 2.90
C LYS A 611 37.46 17.31 2.55
N LYS A 612 37.47 17.94 1.37
CA LYS A 612 36.39 18.85 0.92
C LYS A 612 35.04 18.17 0.77
N SER A 613 35.04 16.88 0.48
CA SER A 613 33.82 16.10 0.29
C SER A 613 33.31 15.43 1.56
N GLU A 614 33.97 15.64 2.70
CA GLU A 614 33.65 14.97 3.97
C GLU A 614 33.52 13.45 3.72
N GLY A 615 34.56 12.83 3.16
CA GLY A 615 34.58 11.39 2.88
C GLY A 615 33.63 10.90 1.77
N GLY A 616 32.89 11.79 1.08
CA GLY A 616 31.85 11.43 0.12
C GLY A 616 31.91 12.16 -1.23
N ILE A 617 32.68 11.64 -2.18
CA ILE A 617 32.82 12.23 -3.52
C ILE A 617 31.62 11.90 -4.41
N LYS A 618 31.03 12.92 -5.05
CA LYS A 618 29.90 12.76 -5.99
C LYS A 618 30.22 13.29 -7.39
N ARG A 619 29.74 12.58 -8.40
CA ARG A 619 29.79 12.95 -9.83
C ARG A 619 28.41 12.69 -10.44
N ILE A 620 27.81 13.64 -11.12
CA ILE A 620 26.40 13.56 -11.54
C ILE A 620 26.32 13.84 -13.04
N GLN A 621 25.55 13.00 -13.76
CA GLN A 621 25.40 13.07 -15.22
C GLN A 621 26.72 12.95 -15.99
N GLU A 622 27.62 12.10 -15.50
CA GLU A 622 28.87 11.79 -16.15
C GLU A 622 28.60 11.12 -17.51
N HIS A 623 29.17 11.68 -18.57
CA HIS A 623 29.08 11.08 -19.89
C HIS A 623 29.78 9.72 -19.92
N VAL A 624 29.08 8.74 -20.50
CA VAL A 624 29.56 7.38 -20.74
C VAL A 624 29.11 6.98 -22.15
N ALA A 625 29.97 6.29 -22.89
CA ALA A 625 29.66 5.83 -24.24
C ALA A 625 28.40 4.93 -24.24
N LYS A 626 27.51 5.16 -25.21
CA LYS A 626 26.23 4.43 -25.33
C LYS A 626 26.41 2.91 -25.43
N LYS A 627 27.56 2.42 -25.91
CA LYS A 627 27.89 0.99 -25.93
C LYS A 627 27.74 0.33 -24.56
N PHE A 628 28.06 1.03 -23.47
CA PHE A 628 27.97 0.51 -22.10
C PHE A 628 26.56 0.55 -21.50
N LYS A 629 25.56 1.09 -22.21
CA LYS A 629 24.18 1.19 -21.70
C LYS A 629 23.58 -0.18 -21.39
N LYS A 630 23.89 -1.18 -22.22
CA LYS A 630 23.39 -2.54 -22.04
C LYS A 630 23.96 -3.17 -20.76
N ASP A 631 25.26 -3.01 -20.53
CA ASP A 631 25.94 -3.50 -19.33
C ASP A 631 25.45 -2.78 -18.07
N TRP A 632 25.20 -1.47 -18.16
CA TRP A 632 24.59 -0.69 -17.09
C TRP A 632 23.19 -1.19 -16.71
N ASP A 633 22.33 -1.45 -17.69
CA ASP A 633 20.96 -1.95 -17.43
C ASP A 633 20.97 -3.36 -16.85
N ALA A 634 21.95 -4.16 -17.25
CA ALA A 634 22.19 -5.50 -16.71
C ALA A 634 22.90 -5.50 -15.33
N LYS A 635 23.29 -4.33 -14.80
CA LYS A 635 24.07 -4.19 -13.56
C LYS A 635 25.40 -4.93 -13.61
N GLU A 636 26.07 -4.83 -14.75
CA GLU A 636 27.36 -5.46 -15.03
C GLU A 636 28.53 -4.50 -14.78
N PHE A 637 28.31 -3.34 -14.15
CA PHE A 637 29.41 -2.47 -13.74
C PHE A 637 30.03 -2.93 -12.43
N THR A 638 31.35 -2.82 -12.34
CA THR A 638 32.20 -3.05 -11.18
C THR A 638 33.21 -1.92 -11.03
N ALA A 639 34.00 -1.94 -9.97
CA ALA A 639 35.01 -0.94 -9.69
C ALA A 639 36.33 -1.59 -9.25
N LYS A 640 37.43 -0.96 -9.61
CA LYS A 640 38.74 -1.18 -8.98
C LYS A 640 39.27 0.14 -8.48
N ALA A 641 39.75 0.17 -7.24
CA ALA A 641 40.31 1.36 -6.64
C ALA A 641 41.72 1.12 -6.17
N PHE A 642 42.52 2.17 -6.16
CA PHE A 642 43.93 2.09 -5.82
C PHE A 642 44.30 3.23 -4.88
N ASN A 643 45.20 2.95 -3.94
CA ASN A 643 45.75 3.96 -3.04
C ASN A 643 46.90 4.75 -3.70
N LYS A 644 47.53 5.66 -2.96
CA LYS A 644 48.66 6.47 -3.46
C LYS A 644 49.90 5.67 -3.87
N LYS A 645 50.06 4.45 -3.37
CA LYS A 645 51.15 3.52 -3.75
C LYS A 645 50.81 2.64 -4.95
N GLY A 646 49.57 2.72 -5.45
CA GLY A 646 49.08 1.87 -6.55
C GLY A 646 48.62 0.49 -6.09
N GLU A 647 48.46 0.25 -4.79
CA GLU A 647 47.93 -1.00 -4.24
C GLU A 647 46.40 -1.00 -4.36
N GLU A 648 45.81 -2.14 -4.72
CA GLU A 648 44.37 -2.29 -4.92
C GLU A 648 43.63 -2.30 -3.58
N LEU A 649 42.57 -1.48 -3.47
CA LEU A 649 41.73 -1.32 -2.29
C LEU A 649 40.48 -2.19 -2.35
N SER A 650 39.96 -2.58 -1.19
CA SER A 650 38.66 -3.23 -1.08
C SER A 650 37.54 -2.27 -1.51
N THR A 651 36.60 -2.74 -2.33
CA THR A 651 35.47 -1.94 -2.81
C THR A 651 34.17 -2.73 -2.77
N GLU A 652 33.09 -2.04 -2.41
CA GLU A 652 31.74 -2.57 -2.49
C GLU A 652 30.90 -1.72 -3.44
N VAL A 653 30.35 -2.37 -4.47
CA VAL A 653 29.62 -1.69 -5.53
C VAL A 653 28.13 -1.92 -5.37
N SER A 654 27.34 -0.86 -5.50
CA SER A 654 25.88 -0.95 -5.58
C SER A 654 25.31 0.00 -6.63
N GLN A 655 24.26 -0.46 -7.33
CA GLN A 655 23.53 0.34 -8.31
C GLN A 655 22.07 0.49 -7.88
N ARG A 656 21.63 1.74 -7.64
CA ARG A 656 20.24 2.07 -7.30
C ARG A 656 19.71 3.14 -8.25
N ARG A 657 18.68 2.78 -9.03
CA ARG A 657 18.09 3.64 -10.08
C ARG A 657 19.16 4.14 -11.06
N VAL A 658 19.48 5.43 -11.00
CA VAL A 658 20.46 6.10 -11.88
C VAL A 658 21.83 6.28 -11.24
N MET A 659 21.99 5.85 -9.98
CA MET A 659 23.22 6.07 -9.20
C MET A 659 24.03 4.78 -9.11
N PHE A 660 25.33 4.90 -9.39
CA PHE A 660 26.37 3.92 -9.13
C PHE A 660 27.15 4.36 -7.90
N ARG A 661 27.21 3.52 -6.88
CA ARG A 661 27.92 3.80 -5.65
C ARG A 661 29.04 2.79 -5.47
N VAL A 662 30.22 3.30 -5.12
CA VAL A 662 31.37 2.53 -4.66
C VAL A 662 31.63 2.95 -3.23
N GLN A 663 31.62 1.98 -2.31
CA GLN A 663 32.01 2.18 -0.91
C GLN A 663 33.41 1.61 -0.72
N PHE A 664 34.19 2.26 0.14
CA PHE A 664 35.54 1.86 0.51
C PHE A 664 35.49 1.40 1.98
N PRO A 665 35.28 0.10 2.26
CA PRO A 665 34.94 -0.36 3.61
C PRO A 665 35.99 -0.04 4.67
N ASN A 666 37.25 0.03 4.26
CA ASN A 666 38.40 0.22 5.15
C ASN A 666 38.80 1.70 5.30
N TYR A 667 38.21 2.60 4.51
CA TYR A 667 38.46 4.03 4.60
C TYR A 667 37.32 4.74 5.29
N GLN A 668 37.58 5.39 6.42
CA GLN A 668 36.64 6.24 7.14
C GLN A 668 37.25 7.64 7.26
N SER A 669 36.44 8.65 6.98
CA SER A 669 36.83 10.06 7.18
C SER A 669 36.43 10.49 8.59
N SER A 670 37.27 11.30 9.25
CA SER A 670 36.95 11.87 10.57
C SER A 670 35.68 12.71 10.57
N ASP A 671 35.31 13.26 9.41
CA ASP A 671 34.23 14.23 9.26
C ASP A 671 32.94 13.58 8.71
N PHE A 672 32.94 12.26 8.47
CA PHE A 672 31.83 11.50 7.90
C PHE A 672 31.48 10.27 8.71
N VAL A 673 30.22 10.16 9.12
CA VAL A 673 29.72 8.96 9.80
C VAL A 673 29.48 7.86 8.76
N GLY A 674 30.48 6.98 8.59
CA GLY A 674 30.42 5.79 7.76
C GLY A 674 31.65 5.60 6.88
N ASN A 675 31.61 4.56 6.05
CA ASN A 675 32.68 4.26 5.10
C ASN A 675 32.73 5.30 4.00
N GLY A 676 33.93 5.65 3.54
CA GLY A 676 34.15 6.57 2.44
C GLY A 676 33.40 6.12 1.19
N THR A 677 32.83 7.07 0.45
CA THR A 677 31.99 6.76 -0.71
C THR A 677 32.33 7.58 -1.93
N PHE A 678 32.27 6.93 -3.09
CA PHE A 678 32.19 7.56 -4.38
C PHE A 678 30.82 7.26 -5.00
N THR A 679 30.12 8.28 -5.48
CA THR A 679 28.82 8.10 -6.16
C THR A 679 28.79 8.80 -7.51
N ALA A 680 28.50 8.06 -8.57
CA ALA A 680 28.33 8.56 -9.93
C ALA A 680 26.87 8.40 -10.42
N SER A 681 26.40 9.26 -11.32
CA SER A 681 25.29 8.92 -12.25
C SER A 681 25.73 9.17 -13.68
N PHE A 682 25.22 8.36 -14.61
CA PHE A 682 25.70 8.34 -15.99
C PHE A 682 24.67 8.81 -17.00
N LEU A 683 25.14 9.55 -18.00
CA LEU A 683 24.39 9.88 -19.21
C LEU A 683 25.02 9.10 -20.39
N PHE A 684 24.25 8.19 -20.97
CA PHE A 684 24.71 7.34 -22.07
C PHE A 684 24.47 8.02 -23.41
N THR A 685 25.53 8.50 -24.04
CA THR A 685 25.48 9.28 -25.29
C THR A 685 26.14 8.53 -26.45
N GLU A 686 25.62 8.73 -27.67
CA GLU A 686 26.07 8.04 -28.91
C GLU A 686 27.58 8.11 -29.15
N GLU A 687 28.28 9.09 -28.58
CA GLU A 687 29.62 8.99 -28.01
C GLU A 687 29.98 10.34 -27.38
N ASP A 688 30.83 10.33 -26.36
CA ASP A 688 31.70 11.48 -26.07
C ASP A 688 32.96 11.19 -26.88
N PRO A 689 33.20 11.90 -28.01
CA PRO A 689 34.45 11.73 -28.72
C PRO A 689 35.54 12.26 -27.79
N ASP A 690 36.58 11.46 -27.63
CA ASP A 690 37.90 11.96 -27.31
C ASP A 690 38.10 13.32 -28.00
N GLU A 691 38.50 14.35 -27.25
CA GLU A 691 38.82 15.68 -27.77
C GLU A 691 40.00 15.66 -28.77
N GLU A 692 40.48 14.49 -29.18
CA GLU A 692 41.69 14.30 -30.00
C GLU A 692 41.46 13.91 -31.47
N GLU A 693 40.23 13.65 -31.96
CA GLU A 693 40.02 13.21 -33.37
C GLU A 693 39.06 14.04 -34.23
N ASN A 694 38.60 15.22 -33.79
CA ASN A 694 37.85 16.09 -34.70
C ASN A 694 38.81 16.78 -35.71
N PRO A 695 38.52 16.76 -37.02
CA PRO A 695 39.29 17.53 -38.00
C PRO A 695 39.33 19.01 -37.60
N SER A 696 40.43 19.72 -37.87
CA SER A 696 40.64 21.11 -37.42
C SER A 696 39.56 22.12 -37.85
N TYR A 697 38.76 21.79 -38.87
CA TYR A 697 37.64 22.60 -39.33
C TYR A 697 36.34 22.36 -38.54
N ILE A 698 36.26 21.33 -37.69
CA ILE A 698 35.15 21.12 -36.75
C ILE A 698 35.52 21.75 -35.41
N GLN A 699 34.90 22.87 -35.10
CA GLN A 699 35.16 23.64 -33.90
C GLN A 699 34.05 23.44 -32.88
N THR A 700 34.39 23.50 -31.59
CA THR A 700 33.44 23.41 -30.48
C THR A 700 33.22 24.78 -29.86
N PHE A 701 31.96 25.18 -29.73
CA PHE A 701 31.54 26.43 -29.12
C PHE A 701 30.58 26.17 -27.96
N TYR A 702 30.54 27.11 -27.01
CA TYR A 702 29.67 27.04 -25.84
C TYR A 702 28.78 28.27 -25.78
N GLY A 703 27.50 28.06 -25.53
CA GLY A 703 26.48 29.09 -25.55
C GLY A 703 25.67 29.12 -24.27
N GLU A 704 25.31 30.32 -23.83
CA GLU A 704 24.42 30.51 -22.68
C GLU A 704 23.38 31.61 -22.95
N SER A 705 22.13 31.36 -22.56
CA SER A 705 21.06 32.36 -22.63
C SER A 705 20.01 32.16 -21.54
N GLU A 706 19.47 33.25 -21.01
CA GLU A 706 18.47 33.22 -19.94
C GLU A 706 17.08 32.83 -20.48
N VAL A 707 16.41 31.90 -19.79
CA VAL A 707 15.01 31.56 -20.05
C VAL A 707 14.11 32.53 -19.28
N LYS A 708 13.60 33.54 -20.00
CA LYS A 708 12.76 34.62 -19.45
C LYS A 708 11.36 34.15 -19.04
N THR A 709 11.26 33.52 -17.87
CA THR A 709 9.99 33.11 -17.22
C THR A 709 9.95 33.56 -15.77
N ILE A 710 8.83 33.33 -15.07
CA ILE A 710 8.70 33.58 -13.62
C ILE A 710 9.69 32.77 -12.76
N HIS A 711 10.27 31.69 -13.29
CA HIS A 711 11.20 30.78 -12.60
C HIS A 711 12.48 30.62 -13.44
N ARG A 712 13.22 31.73 -13.56
CA ARG A 712 14.38 31.93 -14.44
C ARG A 712 15.44 30.84 -14.27
N TYR A 713 16.00 30.38 -15.39
CA TYR A 713 17.17 29.50 -15.43
C TYR A 713 17.96 29.74 -16.73
N ASN A 714 19.22 29.33 -16.77
CA ASN A 714 20.08 29.53 -17.94
C ASN A 714 20.16 28.29 -18.81
N ALA A 715 19.83 28.44 -20.09
CA ALA A 715 20.05 27.44 -21.12
C ALA A 715 21.53 27.42 -21.51
N LYS A 716 22.22 26.30 -21.27
CA LYS A 716 23.63 26.09 -21.60
C LYS A 716 23.77 25.03 -22.68
N VAL A 717 24.48 25.34 -23.76
CA VAL A 717 24.64 24.44 -24.92
C VAL A 717 26.09 24.29 -25.34
N LYS A 718 26.42 23.13 -25.89
CA LYS A 718 27.68 22.80 -26.59
C LYS A 718 27.35 22.61 -28.07
N VAL A 719 28.02 23.34 -28.96
CA VAL A 719 27.77 23.34 -30.40
C VAL A 719 29.03 22.87 -31.13
N LEU A 720 28.92 21.84 -31.96
CA LEU A 720 29.94 21.46 -32.92
C LEU A 720 29.61 22.14 -34.25
N TRP A 721 30.59 22.84 -34.84
CA TRP A 721 30.43 23.72 -35.99
C TRP A 721 31.45 23.38 -37.07
N ASP A 722 31.01 23.20 -38.32
CA ASP A 722 31.91 23.06 -39.47
C ASP A 722 32.23 24.45 -40.05
N SER A 723 33.49 24.86 -39.94
CA SER A 723 33.96 26.16 -40.41
C SER A 723 34.03 26.27 -41.93
N ARG A 724 34.03 25.16 -42.69
CA ARG A 724 34.02 25.17 -44.16
C ARG A 724 32.61 25.38 -44.70
N ASP A 725 31.67 24.61 -44.17
CA ASP A 725 30.26 24.65 -44.61
C ASP A 725 29.48 25.77 -43.91
N LYS A 726 30.09 26.38 -42.89
CA LYS A 726 29.48 27.38 -42.00
C LYS A 726 28.15 26.87 -41.43
N SER A 727 28.16 25.66 -40.91
CA SER A 727 26.93 24.99 -40.46
C SER A 727 27.10 24.22 -39.15
N ILE A 728 25.99 24.04 -38.44
CA ILE A 728 25.94 23.30 -37.18
C ILE A 728 26.00 21.80 -37.48
N VAL A 729 27.02 21.12 -36.93
CA VAL A 729 27.12 19.66 -36.98
C VAL A 729 26.26 19.03 -35.90
N ARG A 730 26.29 19.58 -34.68
CA ARG A 730 25.55 19.05 -33.53
C ARG A 730 25.36 20.11 -32.44
N VAL A 731 24.24 20.06 -31.74
CA VAL A 731 24.01 20.80 -30.48
C VAL A 731 23.71 19.80 -29.37
N ALA A 732 24.26 20.04 -28.18
CA ALA A 732 23.95 19.29 -26.97
C ALA A 732 23.76 20.21 -25.77
N ASP A 733 23.09 19.70 -24.74
CA ASP A 733 22.99 20.35 -23.44
C ASP A 733 24.37 20.33 -22.77
N ASN A 734 24.73 21.45 -22.14
CA ASN A 734 26.01 21.65 -21.46
C ASN A 734 25.80 22.00 -19.99
N GLY A 735 25.04 21.16 -19.28
CA GLY A 735 24.78 21.33 -17.84
C GLY A 735 23.71 22.37 -17.52
N THR A 736 22.62 22.42 -18.28
CA THR A 736 21.45 23.27 -17.94
C THR A 736 20.72 22.75 -16.71
N GLU A 737 20.42 23.64 -15.76
CA GLU A 737 19.70 23.31 -14.51
C GLU A 737 18.29 23.94 -14.49
N PRO A 738 17.27 23.31 -15.13
CA PRO A 738 15.94 23.92 -15.28
C PRO A 738 15.03 23.79 -14.06
N GLY A 739 15.46 23.12 -12.99
CA GLY A 739 14.65 22.87 -11.78
C GLY A 739 13.25 22.32 -12.09
N GLY A 740 12.21 22.94 -11.53
CA GLY A 740 10.80 22.57 -11.76
C GLY A 740 10.33 22.69 -13.22
N ASN A 741 11.09 23.36 -14.08
CA ASN A 741 10.79 23.52 -15.51
C ASN A 741 11.38 22.43 -16.39
N LYS A 742 11.96 21.36 -15.82
CA LYS A 742 12.59 20.24 -16.56
C LYS A 742 11.74 19.70 -17.70
N ARG A 743 10.42 19.55 -17.51
CA ARG A 743 9.50 19.07 -18.56
C ARG A 743 9.46 19.96 -19.81
N PHE A 744 9.69 21.26 -19.64
CA PHE A 744 9.71 22.23 -20.73
C PHE A 744 11.07 22.26 -21.43
N TRP A 745 12.15 22.18 -20.65
CA TRP A 745 13.51 22.05 -21.18
C TRP A 745 13.65 20.80 -22.06
N THR A 746 13.33 19.62 -21.53
CA THR A 746 13.41 18.35 -22.28
C THR A 746 12.58 18.40 -23.56
N ARG A 747 11.35 18.93 -23.49
CA ARG A 747 10.48 19.05 -24.66
C ARG A 747 11.06 19.97 -25.74
N ALA A 748 11.80 21.01 -25.36
CA ALA A 748 12.47 21.91 -26.29
C ALA A 748 13.71 21.25 -26.91
N THR A 749 14.57 20.63 -26.09
CA THR A 749 15.81 19.97 -26.56
C THR A 749 15.52 18.81 -27.51
N ASP A 750 14.50 18.00 -27.23
CA ASP A 750 14.11 16.83 -28.03
C ASP A 750 13.81 17.17 -29.50
N LYS A 751 13.39 18.40 -29.78
CA LYS A 751 13.02 18.83 -31.13
C LYS A 751 14.00 19.81 -31.74
N ILE A 752 14.49 20.76 -30.95
CA ILE A 752 15.32 21.85 -31.48
C ILE A 752 16.73 21.37 -31.79
N PHE A 753 17.35 20.54 -30.95
CA PHE A 753 18.73 20.10 -31.20
C PHE A 753 18.87 19.34 -32.51
N SER A 754 17.89 18.51 -32.86
CA SER A 754 17.84 17.84 -34.16
C SER A 754 17.53 18.79 -35.32
N ALA A 755 16.66 19.78 -35.10
CA ALA A 755 16.28 20.75 -36.14
C ALA A 755 17.42 21.73 -36.50
N LEU A 756 18.39 21.90 -35.61
CA LEU A 756 19.56 22.75 -35.81
C LEU A 756 20.66 22.12 -36.65
N LYS A 757 20.67 20.80 -36.81
CA LYS A 757 21.69 20.11 -37.60
C LYS A 757 21.66 20.56 -39.07
N GLY A 758 22.82 20.94 -39.59
CA GLY A 758 23.02 21.43 -40.95
C GLY A 758 22.62 22.89 -41.17
N LYS A 759 22.06 23.58 -40.14
CA LYS A 759 21.65 24.99 -40.27
C LYS A 759 22.82 25.94 -40.14
N LYS A 760 22.72 27.06 -40.85
CA LYS A 760 23.60 28.23 -40.69
C LYS A 760 23.05 29.20 -39.65
N ARG A 761 23.88 30.15 -39.20
CA ARG A 761 23.51 31.14 -38.18
C ARG A 761 22.28 31.96 -38.58
N GLU A 762 22.15 32.29 -39.86
CA GLU A 762 21.09 33.12 -40.42
C GLU A 762 19.74 32.37 -40.48
N GLU A 763 19.78 31.04 -40.46
CA GLU A 763 18.61 30.17 -40.57
C GLU A 763 18.00 29.82 -39.22
N LEU A 764 18.62 30.25 -38.12
CA LEU A 764 18.18 29.97 -36.75
C LEU A 764 16.85 30.65 -36.43
N ASP A 765 16.60 31.85 -36.97
CA ASP A 765 15.37 32.61 -36.76
C ASP A 765 14.15 31.97 -37.45
N GLY A 766 14.38 31.03 -38.38
CA GLY A 766 13.35 30.23 -39.05
C GLY A 766 13.03 28.90 -38.36
N VAL A 767 13.60 28.61 -37.19
CA VAL A 767 13.31 27.38 -36.44
C VAL A 767 12.11 27.59 -35.54
N ASP A 768 11.01 26.88 -35.83
CA ASP A 768 9.78 26.98 -35.06
C ASP A 768 9.97 26.62 -33.57
N ALA A 769 9.45 27.47 -32.70
CA ALA A 769 9.39 27.20 -31.28
C ALA A 769 8.47 26.01 -30.99
N VAL A 770 8.81 25.22 -29.95
CA VAL A 770 8.02 24.04 -29.59
C VAL A 770 6.81 24.44 -28.75
N ALA A 771 5.61 24.04 -29.19
CA ALA A 771 4.37 24.29 -28.46
C ALA A 771 4.46 23.80 -27.00
N ARG A 772 4.03 24.66 -26.07
CA ARG A 772 4.15 24.45 -24.60
C ARG A 772 5.60 24.39 -24.08
N ALA A 773 6.61 24.82 -24.83
CA ALA A 773 8.00 24.97 -24.38
C ALA A 773 8.68 26.22 -24.99
N THR A 774 7.87 27.21 -25.37
CA THR A 774 8.27 28.36 -26.18
C THR A 774 9.43 29.17 -25.59
N TYR A 775 9.46 29.45 -24.28
CA TYR A 775 10.55 30.22 -23.67
C TYR A 775 11.89 29.48 -23.69
N SER A 776 11.88 28.17 -23.39
CA SER A 776 13.05 27.31 -23.48
C SER A 776 13.55 27.19 -24.92
N SER A 777 12.62 27.12 -25.88
CA SER A 777 12.93 27.11 -27.31
C SER A 777 13.70 28.35 -27.75
N HIS A 778 13.21 29.54 -27.42
CA HIS A 778 13.89 30.79 -27.77
C HIS A 778 15.26 30.91 -27.10
N ALA A 779 15.38 30.53 -25.82
CA ALA A 779 16.65 30.59 -25.12
C ALA A 779 17.71 29.64 -25.71
N ILE A 780 17.32 28.45 -26.19
CA ILE A 780 18.23 27.53 -26.89
C ILE A 780 18.73 28.17 -28.18
N LEU A 781 17.83 28.71 -29.01
CA LEU A 781 18.20 29.34 -30.28
C LEU A 781 19.13 30.53 -30.05
N GLU A 782 18.84 31.36 -29.06
CA GLU A 782 19.70 32.49 -28.66
C GLU A 782 21.06 32.03 -28.13
N ALA A 783 21.12 30.99 -27.30
CA ALA A 783 22.37 30.45 -26.77
C ALA A 783 23.25 29.90 -27.90
N VAL A 784 22.66 29.18 -28.85
CA VAL A 784 23.36 28.67 -30.04
C VAL A 784 23.84 29.83 -30.91
N LYS A 785 22.98 30.80 -31.22
CA LYS A 785 23.31 31.98 -32.04
C LYS A 785 24.47 32.78 -31.44
N LYS A 786 24.51 32.98 -30.12
CA LYS A 786 25.61 33.66 -29.42
C LYS A 786 26.92 32.87 -29.41
N SER A 787 26.85 31.54 -29.48
CA SER A 787 28.04 30.68 -29.34
C SER A 787 28.88 30.56 -30.60
N ILE A 788 28.24 30.56 -31.76
CA ILE A 788 28.92 30.39 -33.06
C ILE A 788 29.44 31.74 -33.60
N PRO A 789 30.42 31.77 -34.53
CA PRO A 789 30.96 33.03 -35.08
C PRO A 789 29.95 33.87 -35.90
N GLU A 790 30.14 35.19 -35.98
CA GLU A 790 29.43 36.11 -36.88
C GLU A 790 30.24 36.33 -38.17
N GLU A 791 30.07 35.51 -39.20
CA GLU A 791 30.73 35.73 -40.50
C GLU A 791 29.93 35.30 -41.74
#